data_AF-A0A8H5G4B4-F1
#
_entry.id   AF-A0A8H5G4B4-F1
#
_cell.length_a   1.000
_cell.length_b   1.000
_cell.length_c   1.000
_cell.angle_alpha   90.00
_cell.angle_beta   90.00
_cell.angle_gamma   90.00
#
_symmetry.space_group_name_H-M   'P 1'
#
loop_
_entity.id
_entity.type
_entity.pdbx_description
1 polymer ?
#
loop_
_entity_poly.entity_id
_entity_poly.type
_entity_poly.pdbx_seq_one_letter_code
_entity_poly.pdbx_strand_id
1 'polypeptide(L)'
;MSFTSPEEYMKHRDVLIEEDRSLRREYMTARLRSPLEVKADEIVRKLRAKEAETIWKEEHPEILHPFPGMEFLTGKKLIEKTKIFKVLSKMPKGALLHAHFDGTVNTSFLLKLALEQPAIHVRVPEPLTAQNISSILPEFQPLPAQSFNLQGPSLTSSDYTTNTWVNIATAREQFDKSLGGPEGFDKWVIDSMMISPAEAYGTHNTVYKIWRKFTSTFIVSRGIIRFMPVFKQYIKQFLKSSIEDGIMYVEPRVNFLYKSMFGADGMDTVMHREMLQTFDEVIQELKSDLKKQGQENRFFGARIIYSTIKFITPDELNWYTEDCIALKKEFPHLIAGFDLVGDENELRPIIDYIEPLLRFRERQAEEGVDIPFILHAGETLGDGNTADDNVYDAILLGTKRIGHGFSIVKHPKLMEICRERGIALEVCPISNEILRLTSSMPMHPLPIMLNNGVPVALSSDDPSVFGNMGLTYDYFQVLVASEVTGLSTLGALARDSIEFSSMDLEQKDRARAAWETAWKEFLEYIAYRSGSPSAVDLVFATSHHLPTTTTSPLPLPGLLPDADTNRKRSRSPSDGDTKQYKRANTGVGPSDASHSNGAGSSVERDNMTSDATKNTSATDDNAASTPGSNRSEKQKEDGAGSSGDSGDTRGASSSGDPSSLTTAPTVPPSANIHMRCLIVTQDASIIIGKGGSHVNEIREKSGARVMVSESIPGNPERILNVSGPLDAVSKAFGLIVRRINDEPFDVPSVPGSRAVTIKFMIPNSRMGSVIGKGGSKIKEIQDASGARLNASEGMLPGSTERVLSVAGVADAIHIATYYIGTILIEAQERMPSSSHSSYRPSSNSSRRPTQGGSSYTPGYSHHIHGPPHNAPQQLQTQQIYIPNDLVGCIIGKGGSKINEIRHMSASQIKIMEPGATGVGPNGAPGGGEGERLVVITGQPANIQMAVQLLYHRLEQEKQKQLRAQQQSSASPSN
;
A
#
# COMPACT_ATOMS: atom_id res chain seq x y z
N MET A 1 10.12 -26.31 -41.86
CA MET A 1 11.23 -27.28 -42.02
C MET A 1 10.68 -28.49 -42.74
N SER A 2 11.49 -29.20 -43.53
CA SER A 2 11.10 -30.43 -44.22
C SER A 2 12.03 -31.54 -43.74
N PHE A 3 11.48 -32.59 -43.13
CA PHE A 3 12.25 -33.70 -42.57
C PHE A 3 12.06 -34.94 -43.44
N THR A 4 13.15 -35.67 -43.67
CA THR A 4 13.22 -36.81 -44.60
C THR A 4 13.16 -38.16 -43.89
N SER A 5 13.43 -38.23 -42.58
CA SER A 5 13.23 -39.43 -41.76
C SER A 5 12.68 -39.12 -40.36
N PRO A 6 12.07 -40.11 -39.67
CA PRO A 6 11.67 -39.96 -38.28
C PRO A 6 12.84 -39.70 -37.32
N GLU A 7 14.01 -40.24 -37.63
CA GLU A 7 15.25 -40.06 -36.85
C GLU A 7 15.76 -38.62 -36.96
N GLU A 8 15.72 -38.05 -38.17
CA GLU A 8 16.03 -36.65 -38.42
C GLU A 8 15.05 -35.73 -37.69
N TYR A 9 13.75 -36.04 -37.73
CA TYR A 9 12.73 -35.30 -36.98
C TYR A 9 12.97 -35.34 -35.47
N MET A 10 13.23 -36.51 -34.90
CA MET A 10 13.50 -36.64 -33.46
C MET A 10 14.76 -35.88 -33.05
N LYS A 11 15.85 -35.95 -33.85
CA LYS A 11 17.06 -35.18 -33.58
C LYS A 11 16.81 -33.66 -33.57
N HIS A 12 16.07 -33.14 -34.55
CA HIS A 12 15.73 -31.70 -34.58
C HIS A 12 14.77 -31.30 -33.45
N ARG A 13 13.83 -32.18 -33.08
CA ARG A 13 12.94 -31.98 -31.93
C ARG A 13 13.72 -31.90 -30.62
N ASP A 14 14.70 -32.78 -30.42
CA ASP A 14 15.48 -32.80 -29.19
C ASP A 14 16.47 -31.62 -29.12
N VAL A 15 17.01 -31.15 -30.25
CA VAL A 15 17.74 -29.88 -30.35
C VAL A 15 16.84 -28.70 -29.96
N LEU A 16 15.64 -28.58 -30.56
CA LEU A 16 14.70 -27.50 -30.25
C LEU A 16 14.26 -27.50 -28.77
N ILE A 17 14.13 -28.67 -28.15
CA ILE A 17 13.83 -28.82 -26.72
C ILE A 17 15.00 -28.33 -25.85
N GLU A 18 16.25 -28.55 -26.25
CA GLU A 18 17.41 -28.05 -25.51
C GLU A 18 17.65 -26.55 -25.76
N GLU A 19 17.36 -26.04 -26.95
CA GLU A 19 17.35 -24.60 -27.26
C GLU A 19 16.35 -23.85 -26.36
N ASP A 20 15.10 -24.30 -26.27
CA ASP A 20 14.09 -23.78 -25.33
C ASP A 20 14.56 -23.83 -23.86
N ARG A 21 15.22 -24.93 -23.46
CA ARG A 21 15.72 -25.10 -22.09
C ARG A 21 16.92 -24.22 -21.78
N SER A 22 17.76 -23.92 -22.77
CA SER A 22 18.94 -23.09 -22.58
C SER A 22 18.63 -21.65 -22.13
N LEU A 23 17.42 -21.15 -22.47
CA LEU A 23 16.94 -19.82 -22.08
C LEU A 23 16.58 -19.70 -20.60
N ARG A 24 16.39 -20.82 -19.90
CA ARG A 24 15.86 -20.86 -18.53
C ARG A 24 16.92 -20.44 -17.51
N ARG A 25 16.51 -19.76 -16.44
CA ARG A 25 17.43 -19.13 -15.47
C ARG A 25 18.44 -20.11 -14.87
N GLU A 26 18.02 -21.32 -14.51
CA GLU A 26 18.90 -22.36 -13.96
C GLU A 26 19.88 -22.94 -14.99
N TYR A 27 19.59 -22.84 -16.30
CA TYR A 27 20.51 -23.25 -17.37
C TYR A 27 21.53 -22.14 -17.68
N MET A 28 21.10 -20.87 -17.76
CA MET A 28 22.01 -19.75 -18.02
C MET A 28 23.05 -19.51 -16.91
N THR A 29 22.76 -19.94 -15.67
CA THR A 29 23.76 -19.94 -14.57
C THR A 29 24.84 -21.03 -14.71
N ALA A 30 24.77 -21.86 -15.77
CA ALA A 30 25.87 -22.61 -16.37
C ALA A 30 26.68 -23.56 -15.46
N ARG A 31 26.13 -24.02 -14.33
CA ARG A 31 26.74 -25.11 -13.55
C ARG A 31 26.24 -26.47 -14.06
N LEU A 32 27.16 -27.35 -14.44
CA LEU A 32 26.87 -28.77 -14.62
C LEU A 32 26.29 -29.34 -13.32
N ARG A 33 25.03 -29.82 -13.37
CA ARG A 33 24.36 -30.44 -12.22
C ARG A 33 25.17 -31.64 -11.74
N SER A 34 25.48 -31.70 -10.45
CA SER A 34 26.26 -32.81 -9.92
C SER A 34 25.45 -34.12 -9.95
N PRO A 35 26.08 -35.32 -10.02
CA PRO A 35 25.36 -36.59 -9.95
C PRO A 35 24.52 -36.74 -8.68
N LEU A 36 24.96 -36.12 -7.58
CA LEU A 36 24.23 -36.04 -6.32
C LEU A 36 22.96 -35.18 -6.44
N GLU A 37 23.06 -34.03 -7.12
CA GLU A 37 21.97 -33.08 -7.35
C GLU A 37 20.89 -33.67 -8.27
N VAL A 38 21.29 -34.40 -9.32
CA VAL A 38 20.38 -35.17 -10.18
C VAL A 38 19.65 -36.26 -9.38
N LYS A 39 20.39 -37.05 -8.58
CA LYS A 39 19.80 -38.10 -7.73
C LYS A 39 18.82 -37.52 -6.69
N ALA A 40 19.11 -36.35 -6.13
CA ALA A 40 18.22 -35.68 -5.18
C ALA A 40 16.94 -35.15 -5.85
N ASP A 41 17.06 -34.55 -7.04
CA ASP A 41 15.90 -34.06 -7.81
C ASP A 41 14.96 -35.21 -8.22
N GLU A 42 15.53 -36.35 -8.63
CA GLU A 42 14.76 -37.59 -8.86
C GLU A 42 13.96 -38.03 -7.62
N ILE A 43 14.54 -37.95 -6.42
CA ILE A 43 13.88 -38.34 -5.17
C ILE A 43 12.75 -37.36 -4.84
N VAL A 44 12.97 -36.05 -5.01
CA VAL A 44 11.93 -35.03 -4.82
C VAL A 44 10.78 -35.20 -5.82
N ARG A 45 11.07 -35.51 -7.09
CA ARG A 45 10.04 -35.83 -8.10
C ARG A 45 9.26 -37.10 -7.76
N LYS A 46 9.93 -38.14 -7.24
CA LYS A 46 9.28 -39.38 -6.75
C LYS A 46 8.41 -39.13 -5.51
N LEU A 47 8.82 -38.22 -4.62
CA LEU A 47 7.98 -37.76 -3.50
C LEU A 47 6.75 -36.99 -4.00
N ARG A 48 6.92 -36.04 -4.94
CA ARG A 48 5.84 -35.24 -5.54
C ARG A 48 4.78 -36.13 -6.20
N ALA A 49 5.21 -37.06 -7.03
CA ALA A 49 4.32 -38.02 -7.69
C ALA A 49 3.57 -38.90 -6.68
N LYS A 50 4.20 -39.29 -5.56
CA LYS A 50 3.53 -40.05 -4.50
C LYS A 50 2.51 -39.18 -3.74
N GLU A 51 2.87 -37.97 -3.35
CA GLU A 51 2.01 -37.07 -2.58
C GLU A 51 0.80 -36.59 -3.38
N ALA A 52 0.93 -36.47 -4.71
CA ALA A 52 -0.21 -36.25 -5.60
C ALA A 52 -1.30 -37.32 -5.39
N GLU A 53 -0.93 -38.59 -5.26
CA GLU A 53 -1.85 -39.69 -4.99
C GLU A 53 -2.28 -39.77 -3.51
N THR A 54 -1.35 -39.57 -2.55
CA THR A 54 -1.58 -39.87 -1.11
C THR A 54 -1.81 -38.66 -0.21
N ILE A 55 -2.02 -37.47 -0.76
CA ILE A 55 -2.40 -36.25 -0.02
C ILE A 55 -3.40 -35.44 -0.85
N TRP A 56 -3.06 -35.12 -2.10
CA TRP A 56 -3.82 -34.16 -2.90
C TRP A 56 -5.07 -34.76 -3.57
N LYS A 57 -5.09 -36.07 -3.87
CA LYS A 57 -6.29 -36.80 -4.32
C LYS A 57 -7.18 -37.37 -3.20
N GLU A 58 -6.77 -37.29 -1.94
CA GLU A 58 -7.63 -37.70 -0.83
C GLU A 58 -8.82 -36.73 -0.68
N GLU A 59 -9.97 -37.21 -0.19
CA GLU A 59 -11.11 -36.35 0.11
C GLU A 59 -10.90 -35.61 1.43
N HIS A 60 -10.86 -34.27 1.39
CA HIS A 60 -10.71 -33.42 2.58
C HIS A 60 -12.01 -32.65 2.85
N PRO A 61 -12.75 -32.94 3.95
CA PRO A 61 -14.07 -32.34 4.19
C PRO A 61 -14.12 -30.80 4.29
N GLU A 62 -12.98 -30.16 4.59
CA GLU A 62 -12.86 -28.69 4.65
C GLU A 62 -12.36 -28.05 3.34
N ILE A 63 -11.89 -28.85 2.36
CA ILE A 63 -11.14 -28.35 1.19
C ILE A 63 -11.69 -28.99 -0.10
N LEU A 64 -12.46 -28.21 -0.85
CA LEU A 64 -13.00 -28.61 -2.15
C LEU A 64 -11.88 -28.64 -3.20
N HIS A 65 -11.76 -29.77 -3.92
CA HIS A 65 -10.78 -30.00 -5.00
C HIS A 65 -9.33 -29.59 -4.66
N PRO A 66 -8.66 -30.25 -3.69
CA PRO A 66 -7.28 -29.92 -3.36
C PRO A 66 -6.30 -30.24 -4.49
N PHE A 67 -5.30 -29.38 -4.68
CA PHE A 67 -4.21 -29.61 -5.63
C PHE A 67 -2.89 -28.96 -5.17
N PRO A 68 -1.71 -29.48 -5.58
CA PRO A 68 -0.43 -28.85 -5.28
C PRO A 68 -0.38 -27.45 -5.91
N GLY A 69 -0.16 -26.42 -5.11
CA GLY A 69 -0.11 -25.03 -5.58
C GLY A 69 -1.42 -24.25 -5.47
N MET A 70 -2.44 -24.80 -4.79
CA MET A 70 -3.71 -24.11 -4.51
C MET A 70 -3.56 -22.92 -3.53
N GLU A 71 -4.66 -22.20 -3.35
CA GLU A 71 -4.87 -21.09 -2.41
C GLU A 71 -4.22 -21.36 -1.04
N PHE A 72 -3.22 -20.57 -0.66
CA PHE A 72 -2.29 -20.87 0.43
C PHE A 72 -2.99 -21.01 1.78
N LEU A 73 -3.83 -20.07 2.17
CA LEU A 73 -4.44 -20.07 3.51
C LEU A 73 -5.40 -21.26 3.70
N THR A 74 -5.91 -21.81 2.60
CA THR A 74 -6.72 -23.05 2.57
C THR A 74 -5.82 -24.29 2.56
N GLY A 75 -4.82 -24.32 1.66
CA GLY A 75 -3.93 -25.46 1.45
C GLY A 75 -2.88 -25.67 2.55
N LYS A 76 -2.58 -24.67 3.40
CA LYS A 76 -1.50 -24.71 4.40
C LYS A 76 -1.49 -25.97 5.27
N LYS A 77 -2.65 -26.38 5.82
CA LYS A 77 -2.78 -27.60 6.63
C LYS A 77 -2.41 -28.89 5.88
N LEU A 78 -2.45 -28.89 4.54
CA LEU A 78 -2.00 -29.99 3.70
C LEU A 78 -0.51 -29.88 3.37
N ILE A 79 -0.02 -28.67 3.07
CA ILE A 79 1.40 -28.38 2.84
C ILE A 79 2.24 -28.88 4.03
N GLU A 80 1.86 -28.54 5.26
CA GLU A 80 2.53 -28.95 6.50
C GLU A 80 2.58 -30.48 6.70
N LYS A 81 1.63 -31.24 6.13
CA LYS A 81 1.62 -32.71 6.18
C LYS A 81 2.67 -33.34 5.25
N THR A 82 2.95 -32.71 4.10
CA THR A 82 3.85 -33.25 3.07
C THR A 82 5.25 -33.58 3.61
N LYS A 83 5.92 -34.57 3.00
CA LYS A 83 7.35 -34.81 3.17
C LYS A 83 8.16 -33.77 2.39
N ILE A 84 7.65 -33.26 1.26
CA ILE A 84 8.33 -32.18 0.51
C ILE A 84 8.54 -30.95 1.38
N PHE A 85 7.52 -30.45 2.09
CA PHE A 85 7.68 -29.31 3.00
C PHE A 85 8.70 -29.59 4.12
N LYS A 86 8.70 -30.82 4.67
CA LYS A 86 9.66 -31.27 5.69
C LYS A 86 11.09 -31.45 5.18
N VAL A 87 11.26 -31.62 3.87
CA VAL A 87 12.57 -31.54 3.19
C VAL A 87 12.96 -30.08 3.00
N LEU A 88 12.07 -29.24 2.46
CA LEU A 88 12.37 -27.82 2.19
C LEU A 88 12.64 -26.99 3.46
N SER A 89 12.11 -27.39 4.64
CA SER A 89 12.49 -26.81 5.94
C SER A 89 13.92 -27.17 6.40
N LYS A 90 14.68 -27.90 5.57
CA LYS A 90 16.12 -28.13 5.68
C LYS A 90 16.93 -27.59 4.50
N MET A 91 16.28 -26.96 3.51
CA MET A 91 16.97 -26.29 2.42
C MET A 91 17.63 -24.99 2.91
N PRO A 92 18.92 -24.74 2.60
CA PRO A 92 19.53 -23.41 2.73
C PRO A 92 19.02 -22.51 1.60
N LYS A 93 18.43 -21.36 1.95
CA LYS A 93 17.62 -20.55 1.01
C LYS A 93 18.36 -19.34 0.43
N GLY A 94 19.59 -19.10 0.86
CA GLY A 94 20.33 -17.90 0.51
C GLY A 94 19.85 -16.72 1.36
N ALA A 95 19.36 -15.65 0.72
CA ALA A 95 18.95 -14.42 1.37
C ALA A 95 17.45 -14.11 1.17
N LEU A 96 16.85 -13.42 2.16
CA LEU A 96 15.54 -12.80 2.04
C LEU A 96 15.74 -11.33 1.63
N LEU A 97 15.59 -11.02 0.35
CA LEU A 97 15.84 -9.67 -0.18
C LEU A 97 14.62 -8.74 -0.10
N HIS A 98 13.42 -9.29 0.12
CA HIS A 98 12.18 -8.53 0.13
C HIS A 98 11.23 -9.01 1.23
N ALA A 99 11.00 -8.15 2.21
CA ALA A 99 10.02 -8.29 3.27
C ALA A 99 9.80 -6.93 3.92
N HIS A 100 8.58 -6.61 4.37
CA HIS A 100 8.34 -5.42 5.17
C HIS A 100 8.56 -5.75 6.65
N PHE A 101 9.44 -5.00 7.32
CA PHE A 101 9.91 -5.33 8.66
C PHE A 101 8.76 -5.55 9.66
N ASP A 102 7.73 -4.72 9.62
CA ASP A 102 6.55 -4.79 10.49
C ASP A 102 5.62 -5.99 10.24
N GLY A 103 5.86 -6.81 9.20
CA GLY A 103 5.23 -8.12 9.00
C GLY A 103 6.17 -9.33 9.14
N THR A 104 7.42 -9.19 9.60
CA THR A 104 8.39 -10.31 9.69
C THR A 104 8.41 -11.10 11.01
N VAL A 105 7.62 -10.78 12.04
CA VAL A 105 7.54 -11.57 13.29
C VAL A 105 6.11 -11.99 13.58
N ASN A 106 5.93 -13.29 13.85
CA ASN A 106 4.65 -13.93 14.16
C ASN A 106 3.81 -13.15 15.19
N THR A 107 2.54 -12.92 14.86
CA THR A 107 1.55 -12.18 15.64
C THR A 107 1.37 -12.65 17.08
N SER A 108 1.41 -13.97 17.35
CA SER A 108 1.33 -14.50 18.72
C SER A 108 2.57 -14.16 19.56
N PHE A 109 3.76 -14.13 18.94
CA PHE A 109 4.99 -13.69 19.60
C PHE A 109 4.99 -12.16 19.82
N LEU A 110 4.48 -11.39 18.85
CA LEU A 110 4.31 -9.94 18.98
C LEU A 110 3.36 -9.58 20.14
N LEU A 111 2.23 -10.27 20.25
CA LEU A 111 1.30 -10.12 21.36
C LEU A 111 1.94 -10.51 22.70
N LYS A 112 2.71 -11.61 22.75
CA LYS A 112 3.47 -11.97 23.95
C LYS A 112 4.41 -10.84 24.38
N LEU A 113 5.22 -10.31 23.46
CA LEU A 113 6.12 -9.17 23.75
C LEU A 113 5.33 -7.96 24.28
N ALA A 114 4.13 -7.71 23.75
CA ALA A 114 3.28 -6.61 24.19
C ALA A 114 2.75 -6.79 25.62
N LEU A 115 2.31 -8.00 25.97
CA LEU A 115 1.83 -8.36 27.30
C LEU A 115 2.92 -8.31 28.38
N GLU A 116 4.20 -8.41 27.98
CA GLU A 116 5.35 -8.22 28.86
C GLU A 116 5.64 -6.73 29.19
N GLN A 117 4.96 -5.76 28.55
CA GLN A 117 5.21 -4.32 28.76
C GLN A 117 4.13 -3.64 29.61
N PRO A 118 4.45 -3.02 30.76
CA PRO A 118 3.49 -2.20 31.51
C PRO A 118 3.11 -0.89 30.78
N ALA A 119 3.89 -0.50 29.78
CA ALA A 119 3.64 0.70 28.98
C ALA A 119 2.49 0.56 27.97
N ILE A 120 2.25 -0.66 27.45
CA ILE A 120 1.36 -0.85 26.31
C ILE A 120 -0.09 -0.92 26.79
N HIS A 121 -0.91 -0.05 26.20
CA HIS A 121 -2.34 0.04 26.45
C HIS A 121 -3.11 -0.27 25.17
N VAL A 122 -4.35 -0.72 25.36
CA VAL A 122 -5.32 -1.00 24.30
C VAL A 122 -6.58 -0.17 24.54
N ARG A 123 -7.26 0.21 23.45
CA ARG A 123 -8.59 0.83 23.50
C ARG A 123 -9.47 0.36 22.34
N VAL A 124 -10.77 0.55 22.49
CA VAL A 124 -11.79 0.28 21.48
C VAL A 124 -12.82 1.42 21.40
N PRO A 125 -13.46 1.64 20.24
CA PRO A 125 -14.45 2.71 20.07
C PRO A 125 -15.75 2.48 20.85
N GLU A 126 -16.11 1.24 21.12
CA GLU A 126 -17.28 0.81 21.90
C GLU A 126 -17.00 -0.53 22.60
N PRO A 127 -17.73 -0.90 23.67
CA PRO A 127 -17.54 -2.17 24.35
C PRO A 127 -17.67 -3.39 23.42
N LEU A 128 -16.81 -4.38 23.64
CA LEU A 128 -16.73 -5.61 22.86
C LEU A 128 -17.82 -6.60 23.27
N THR A 129 -18.51 -7.14 22.27
CA THR A 129 -19.63 -8.08 22.38
C THR A 129 -19.49 -9.17 21.32
N ALA A 130 -20.24 -10.27 21.45
CA ALA A 130 -20.26 -11.35 20.46
C ALA A 130 -20.70 -10.90 19.05
N GLN A 131 -21.37 -9.74 18.95
CA GLN A 131 -21.92 -9.20 17.70
C GLN A 131 -20.96 -8.25 16.97
N ASN A 132 -20.07 -7.53 17.68
CA ASN A 132 -19.18 -6.51 17.10
C ASN A 132 -17.68 -6.87 17.14
N ILE A 133 -17.26 -7.84 17.96
CA ILE A 133 -15.83 -8.23 18.14
C ILE A 133 -15.10 -8.58 16.83
N SER A 134 -15.78 -9.15 15.84
CA SER A 134 -15.22 -9.48 14.52
C SER A 134 -15.10 -8.28 13.55
N SER A 135 -15.54 -7.09 13.98
CA SER A 135 -15.56 -5.85 13.20
C SER A 135 -14.82 -4.68 13.86
N ILE A 136 -14.60 -4.77 15.18
CA ILE A 136 -13.82 -3.80 15.95
C ILE A 136 -12.36 -4.27 15.99
N LEU A 137 -11.47 -3.41 15.50
CA LEU A 137 -10.03 -3.59 15.63
C LEU A 137 -9.53 -2.90 16.92
N PRO A 138 -8.59 -3.51 17.66
CA PRO A 138 -7.91 -2.84 18.76
C PRO A 138 -7.01 -1.72 18.24
N GLU A 139 -6.96 -0.59 18.94
CA GLU A 139 -5.84 0.34 18.82
C GLU A 139 -4.90 0.15 20.03
N PHE A 140 -3.60 0.02 19.75
CA PHE A 140 -2.55 -0.07 20.77
C PHE A 140 -1.70 1.19 20.81
N GLN A 141 -1.23 1.57 22.00
CA GLN A 141 -0.21 2.61 22.15
C GLN A 141 0.56 2.44 23.47
N PRO A 142 1.87 2.73 23.50
CA PRO A 142 2.58 3.04 24.73
C PRO A 142 2.06 4.35 25.32
N LEU A 143 1.85 4.38 26.63
CA LEU A 143 1.56 5.61 27.38
C LEU A 143 2.75 5.96 28.29
N PRO A 144 2.91 7.23 28.71
CA PRO A 144 4.00 7.63 29.61
C PRO A 144 3.99 6.85 30.94
N ALA A 145 5.15 6.72 31.58
CA ALA A 145 5.34 6.00 32.86
C ALA A 145 4.30 6.33 33.96
N GLN A 146 3.84 7.58 34.00
CA GLN A 146 2.77 8.08 34.88
C GLN A 146 1.45 7.29 34.74
N SER A 147 1.20 6.78 33.55
CA SER A 147 -0.03 6.15 33.09
C SER A 147 0.07 4.64 32.91
N PHE A 148 1.23 4.02 33.19
CA PHE A 148 1.41 2.55 33.14
C PHE A 148 0.36 1.80 33.98
N ASN A 149 -0.05 2.40 35.09
CA ASN A 149 -1.01 1.85 36.05
C ASN A 149 -2.47 2.26 35.77
N LEU A 150 -2.83 2.63 34.54
CA LEU A 150 -4.22 2.89 34.15
C LEU A 150 -5.03 1.58 34.10
N GLN A 151 -5.46 1.18 35.29
CA GLN A 151 -6.54 0.23 35.50
C GLN A 151 -7.86 0.85 35.03
N GLY A 152 -8.65 0.07 34.29
CA GLY A 152 -10.00 0.43 33.87
C GLY A 152 -10.92 -0.79 33.91
N PRO A 153 -12.24 -0.59 33.76
CA PRO A 153 -13.16 -1.69 33.49
C PRO A 153 -12.80 -2.39 32.18
N SER A 154 -13.00 -3.71 32.15
CA SER A 154 -12.77 -4.55 30.97
C SER A 154 -13.36 -3.97 29.68
N LEU A 155 -12.66 -4.18 28.55
CA LEU A 155 -13.12 -3.77 27.21
C LEU A 155 -14.48 -4.37 26.82
N THR A 156 -14.92 -5.43 27.50
CA THR A 156 -16.19 -6.13 27.29
C THR A 156 -17.30 -5.69 28.26
N SER A 157 -17.01 -4.78 29.20
CA SER A 157 -17.97 -4.31 30.21
C SER A 157 -18.89 -3.20 29.67
N SER A 158 -20.13 -3.16 30.16
CA SER A 158 -21.04 -2.00 29.99
C SER A 158 -20.45 -0.69 30.51
N ASP A 159 -19.53 -0.79 31.47
CA ASP A 159 -18.95 0.33 32.19
C ASP A 159 -17.70 0.88 31.48
N TYR A 160 -17.27 0.23 30.39
CA TYR A 160 -16.13 0.68 29.58
C TYR A 160 -16.44 2.01 28.89
N THR A 161 -15.65 3.03 29.22
CA THR A 161 -15.75 4.35 28.59
C THR A 161 -15.06 4.32 27.23
N THR A 162 -15.84 4.50 26.17
CA THR A 162 -15.41 4.54 24.76
C THR A 162 -14.10 5.31 24.54
N ASN A 163 -13.16 4.74 23.79
CA ASN A 163 -11.84 5.31 23.47
C ASN A 163 -10.90 5.55 24.68
N THR A 164 -11.20 5.03 25.89
CA THR A 164 -10.26 5.09 27.03
C THR A 164 -9.25 3.96 27.00
N TRP A 165 -8.04 4.25 27.47
CA TRP A 165 -6.93 3.30 27.49
C TRP A 165 -7.01 2.38 28.70
N VAL A 166 -6.83 1.08 28.49
CA VAL A 166 -6.65 0.06 29.54
C VAL A 166 -5.32 -0.63 29.30
N ASN A 167 -4.56 -0.91 30.36
CA ASN A 167 -3.31 -1.69 30.26
C ASN A 167 -3.57 -3.03 29.56
N ILE A 168 -2.72 -3.44 28.62
CA ILE A 168 -2.97 -4.61 27.76
C ILE A 168 -3.09 -5.93 28.55
N ALA A 169 -2.31 -6.12 29.61
CA ALA A 169 -2.38 -7.32 30.45
C ALA A 169 -3.68 -7.35 31.26
N THR A 170 -4.10 -6.20 31.82
CA THR A 170 -5.39 -6.05 32.50
C THR A 170 -6.58 -6.26 31.55
N ALA A 171 -6.51 -5.74 30.32
CA ALA A 171 -7.55 -5.94 29.31
C ALA A 171 -7.70 -7.42 28.90
N ARG A 172 -6.58 -8.17 28.85
CA ARG A 172 -6.56 -9.63 28.65
C ARG A 172 -7.14 -10.38 29.85
N GLU A 173 -6.72 -10.05 31.06
CA GLU A 173 -7.15 -10.73 32.29
C GLU A 173 -8.65 -10.58 32.57
N GLN A 174 -9.19 -9.37 32.37
CA GLN A 174 -10.61 -9.07 32.64
C GLN A 174 -11.56 -9.41 31.47
N PHE A 175 -11.07 -9.98 30.37
CA PHE A 175 -11.89 -10.23 29.18
C PHE A 175 -13.04 -11.22 29.47
N ASP A 176 -14.22 -10.98 28.91
CA ASP A 176 -15.42 -11.77 29.25
C ASP A 176 -15.27 -13.26 28.89
N LYS A 177 -15.59 -14.13 29.86
CA LYS A 177 -15.51 -15.59 29.71
C LYS A 177 -16.46 -16.14 28.64
N SER A 178 -17.59 -15.47 28.38
CA SER A 178 -18.51 -15.80 27.28
C SER A 178 -17.94 -15.47 25.90
N LEU A 179 -16.94 -14.58 25.83
CA LEU A 179 -16.16 -14.28 24.62
C LEU A 179 -14.83 -15.05 24.56
N GLY A 180 -14.65 -16.06 25.43
CA GLY A 180 -13.46 -16.90 25.50
C GLY A 180 -12.40 -16.45 26.52
N GLY A 181 -12.64 -15.40 27.30
CA GLY A 181 -11.72 -14.94 28.34
C GLY A 181 -10.36 -14.50 27.78
N PRO A 182 -9.26 -14.71 28.52
CA PRO A 182 -7.91 -14.33 28.08
C PRO A 182 -7.49 -14.93 26.73
N GLU A 183 -7.90 -16.17 26.45
CA GLU A 183 -7.64 -16.86 25.18
C GLU A 183 -8.51 -16.30 24.05
N GLY A 184 -9.71 -15.79 24.38
CA GLY A 184 -10.57 -15.03 23.47
C GLY A 184 -9.99 -13.67 23.09
N PHE A 185 -9.42 -12.94 24.06
CA PHE A 185 -8.66 -11.71 23.82
C PHE A 185 -7.47 -11.99 22.88
N ASP A 186 -6.67 -13.01 23.19
CA ASP A 186 -5.50 -13.36 22.36
C ASP A 186 -5.90 -13.66 20.92
N LYS A 187 -6.97 -14.45 20.73
CA LYS A 187 -7.49 -14.75 19.39
C LYS A 187 -7.96 -13.48 18.65
N TRP A 188 -8.72 -12.61 19.31
CA TRP A 188 -9.22 -11.38 18.69
C TRP A 188 -8.08 -10.44 18.25
N VAL A 189 -7.04 -10.30 19.09
CA VAL A 189 -5.87 -9.48 18.75
C VAL A 189 -5.04 -10.10 17.62
N ILE A 190 -4.85 -11.42 17.63
CA ILE A 190 -4.12 -12.15 16.58
C ILE A 190 -4.88 -12.08 15.23
N ASP A 191 -6.18 -12.36 15.21
CA ASP A 191 -7.04 -12.27 14.02
C ASP A 191 -7.07 -10.84 13.43
N SER A 192 -6.96 -9.82 14.30
CA SER A 192 -6.89 -8.40 13.89
C SER A 192 -5.59 -8.05 13.16
N MET A 193 -4.50 -8.82 13.39
CA MET A 193 -3.19 -8.62 12.77
C MET A 193 -2.88 -9.62 11.64
N MET A 194 -3.82 -10.50 11.27
CA MET A 194 -3.64 -11.51 10.21
C MET A 194 -4.77 -11.47 9.17
N ILE A 195 -4.54 -12.08 8.01
CA ILE A 195 -5.58 -12.37 7.01
C ILE A 195 -6.06 -13.82 7.16
N SER A 196 -7.36 -14.01 7.42
CA SER A 196 -7.98 -15.34 7.46
C SER A 196 -8.41 -15.84 6.07
N PRO A 197 -8.59 -17.17 5.86
CA PRO A 197 -9.12 -17.71 4.60
C PRO A 197 -10.51 -17.17 4.26
N ALA A 198 -11.37 -16.96 5.27
CA ALA A 198 -12.71 -16.39 5.10
C ALA A 198 -12.68 -14.90 4.67
N GLU A 199 -11.62 -14.18 5.03
CA GLU A 199 -11.38 -12.83 4.53
C GLU A 199 -10.83 -12.86 3.11
N ALA A 200 -9.69 -13.51 2.87
CA ALA A 200 -9.05 -13.56 1.55
C ALA A 200 -9.99 -14.12 0.47
N TYR A 201 -10.59 -15.28 0.72
CA TYR A 201 -11.30 -16.05 -0.30
C TYR A 201 -12.80 -15.76 -0.33
N GLY A 202 -13.42 -15.54 0.82
CA GLY A 202 -14.85 -15.23 0.93
C GLY A 202 -15.17 -13.74 0.76
N THR A 203 -14.79 -12.90 1.74
CA THR A 203 -15.39 -11.56 1.90
C THR A 203 -14.61 -10.40 1.29
N HIS A 204 -13.30 -10.55 1.07
CA HIS A 204 -12.39 -9.58 0.45
C HIS A 204 -11.96 -10.00 -0.97
N ASN A 205 -12.93 -10.50 -1.73
CA ASN A 205 -12.85 -11.05 -3.09
C ASN A 205 -12.45 -10.09 -4.23
N THR A 206 -11.67 -9.04 -3.97
CA THR A 206 -11.15 -8.06 -4.96
C THR A 206 -9.88 -7.41 -4.42
N VAL A 207 -8.88 -7.13 -5.27
CA VAL A 207 -7.59 -6.47 -4.92
C VAL A 207 -7.76 -5.34 -3.89
N TYR A 208 -8.53 -4.29 -4.20
CA TYR A 208 -8.81 -3.17 -3.29
C TYR A 208 -9.33 -3.59 -1.89
N LYS A 209 -10.23 -4.58 -1.83
CA LYS A 209 -10.77 -5.06 -0.54
C LYS A 209 -9.71 -5.75 0.28
N ILE A 210 -8.92 -6.63 -0.33
CA ILE A 210 -7.91 -7.39 0.41
C ILE A 210 -6.76 -6.48 0.83
N TRP A 211 -6.34 -5.54 -0.03
CA TRP A 211 -5.43 -4.45 0.32
C TRP A 211 -5.92 -3.66 1.53
N ARG A 212 -7.22 -3.31 1.60
CA ARG A 212 -7.77 -2.65 2.79
C ARG A 212 -7.72 -3.48 4.08
N LYS A 213 -7.87 -4.80 4.01
CA LYS A 213 -7.69 -5.68 5.18
C LYS A 213 -6.20 -5.81 5.51
N PHE A 214 -5.34 -5.96 4.52
CA PHE A 214 -3.89 -5.99 4.63
C PHE A 214 -3.36 -4.72 5.31
N THR A 215 -3.62 -3.52 4.81
CA THR A 215 -3.26 -2.25 5.47
C THR A 215 -3.79 -2.14 6.91
N SER A 216 -4.94 -2.75 7.21
CA SER A 216 -5.50 -2.70 8.57
C SER A 216 -4.69 -3.51 9.60
N THR A 217 -3.97 -4.56 9.21
CA THR A 217 -3.15 -5.34 10.16
C THR A 217 -1.95 -4.54 10.65
N PHE A 218 -1.28 -3.80 9.76
CA PHE A 218 -0.22 -2.85 10.11
C PHE A 218 -0.73 -1.70 10.97
N ILE A 219 -1.93 -1.17 10.68
CA ILE A 219 -2.56 -0.11 11.50
C ILE A 219 -2.78 -0.59 12.94
N VAL A 220 -3.11 -1.87 13.15
CA VAL A 220 -3.21 -2.49 14.49
C VAL A 220 -1.81 -2.69 15.10
N SER A 221 -0.89 -3.35 14.39
CA SER A 221 0.42 -3.75 14.93
C SER A 221 1.36 -2.57 15.23
N ARG A 222 1.23 -1.44 14.51
CA ARG A 222 2.12 -0.26 14.62
C ARG A 222 2.37 0.20 16.06
N GLY A 223 1.35 0.14 16.92
CA GLY A 223 1.42 0.65 18.29
C GLY A 223 2.30 -0.22 19.19
N ILE A 224 2.34 -1.52 18.91
CA ILE A 224 3.20 -2.49 19.60
C ILE A 224 4.63 -2.41 19.03
N ILE A 225 4.76 -2.34 17.71
CA ILE A 225 6.08 -2.37 17.02
C ILE A 225 6.86 -1.05 17.20
N ARG A 226 6.18 0.12 17.22
CA ARG A 226 6.81 1.44 17.46
C ARG A 226 7.21 1.68 18.94
N PHE A 227 7.42 0.64 19.75
CA PHE A 227 7.89 0.75 21.14
C PHE A 227 9.27 0.13 21.28
N MET A 228 10.29 0.93 21.67
CA MET A 228 11.70 0.54 21.58
C MET A 228 12.05 -0.79 22.32
N PRO A 229 11.54 -1.05 23.55
CA PRO A 229 11.74 -2.35 24.22
C PRO A 229 11.22 -3.56 23.42
N VAL A 230 10.10 -3.42 22.70
CA VAL A 230 9.54 -4.46 21.84
C VAL A 230 10.33 -4.54 20.53
N PHE A 231 10.61 -3.41 19.89
CA PHE A 231 11.37 -3.30 18.64
C PHE A 231 12.72 -4.05 18.70
N LYS A 232 13.48 -3.88 19.80
CA LYS A 232 14.75 -4.61 19.98
C LYS A 232 14.57 -6.14 20.03
N GLN A 233 13.51 -6.64 20.66
CA GLN A 233 13.20 -8.08 20.69
C GLN A 233 12.60 -8.56 19.35
N TYR A 234 11.86 -7.70 18.65
CA TYR A 234 11.30 -7.96 17.34
C TYR A 234 12.41 -8.23 16.31
N ILE A 235 13.41 -7.33 16.20
CA ILE A 235 14.60 -7.54 15.34
C ILE A 235 15.27 -8.87 15.68
N LYS A 236 15.46 -9.14 16.98
CA LYS A 236 16.12 -10.37 17.46
C LYS A 236 15.35 -11.64 17.09
N GLN A 237 14.02 -11.61 17.10
CA GLN A 237 13.18 -12.73 16.69
C GLN A 237 13.14 -12.90 15.17
N PHE A 238 13.03 -11.81 14.40
CA PHE A 238 13.07 -11.84 12.94
C PHE A 238 14.36 -12.50 12.42
N LEU A 239 15.52 -12.02 12.89
CA LEU A 239 16.81 -12.56 12.46
C LEU A 239 16.98 -14.03 12.87
N LYS A 240 16.60 -14.40 14.11
CA LYS A 240 16.66 -15.80 14.57
C LYS A 240 15.79 -16.74 13.73
N SER A 241 14.51 -16.41 13.56
CA SER A 241 13.59 -17.26 12.79
C SER A 241 13.98 -17.38 11.31
N SER A 242 14.61 -16.34 10.74
CA SER A 242 15.23 -16.41 9.41
C SER A 242 16.37 -17.44 9.35
N ILE A 243 17.29 -17.40 10.31
CA ILE A 243 18.44 -18.33 10.40
C ILE A 243 18.00 -19.77 10.73
N GLU A 244 16.88 -19.93 11.44
CA GLU A 244 16.24 -21.22 11.72
C GLU A 244 15.58 -21.83 10.48
N ASP A 245 14.98 -21.02 9.60
CA ASP A 245 14.47 -21.45 8.29
C ASP A 245 15.57 -21.57 7.21
N GLY A 246 16.85 -21.37 7.56
CA GLY A 246 17.99 -21.54 6.64
C GLY A 246 18.27 -20.33 5.73
N ILE A 247 17.85 -19.14 6.13
CA ILE A 247 18.12 -17.86 5.48
C ILE A 247 19.36 -17.23 6.16
N MET A 248 20.41 -16.95 5.38
CA MET A 248 21.73 -16.55 5.90
C MET A 248 22.00 -15.04 5.83
N TYR A 249 21.14 -14.27 5.17
CA TYR A 249 21.25 -12.82 5.01
C TYR A 249 19.86 -12.21 4.73
N VAL A 250 19.59 -10.98 5.18
CA VAL A 250 18.27 -10.34 4.99
C VAL A 250 18.37 -8.83 4.66
N GLU A 251 17.45 -8.34 3.84
CA GLU A 251 17.29 -6.91 3.48
C GLU A 251 15.82 -6.45 3.62
N PRO A 252 15.22 -6.43 4.83
CA PRO A 252 13.88 -5.90 5.02
C PRO A 252 13.77 -4.43 4.61
N ARG A 253 12.60 -4.07 4.06
CA ARG A 253 12.11 -2.69 4.00
C ARG A 253 11.76 -2.25 5.41
N VAL A 254 12.37 -1.16 5.87
CA VAL A 254 12.03 -0.51 7.15
C VAL A 254 11.30 0.79 6.84
N ASN A 255 10.07 0.88 7.31
CA ASN A 255 9.16 1.99 7.03
C ASN A 255 9.42 3.18 7.97
N PHE A 256 10.01 4.24 7.43
CA PHE A 256 10.41 5.45 8.15
C PHE A 256 9.36 6.58 8.13
N LEU A 257 8.12 6.30 7.67
CA LEU A 257 7.02 7.28 7.63
C LEU A 257 6.88 8.11 8.91
N TYR A 258 6.95 7.45 10.06
CA TYR A 258 6.90 8.08 11.39
C TYR A 258 8.30 8.52 11.80
N LYS A 259 8.52 9.84 11.88
CA LYS A 259 9.83 10.49 12.15
C LYS A 259 10.44 10.22 13.54
N SER A 260 9.78 9.38 14.34
CA SER A 260 10.12 9.03 15.72
C SER A 260 9.43 7.72 16.12
N MET A 261 9.77 7.19 17.29
CA MET A 261 9.06 6.09 17.94
C MET A 261 9.03 6.24 19.47
N PHE A 262 8.23 5.42 20.15
CA PHE A 262 8.08 5.47 21.59
C PHE A 262 9.30 4.88 22.33
N GLY A 263 9.92 5.68 23.18
CA GLY A 263 10.96 5.26 24.12
C GLY A 263 10.42 4.41 25.27
N ALA A 264 11.33 3.83 26.07
CA ALA A 264 10.97 2.96 27.20
C ALA A 264 10.21 3.67 28.34
N ASP A 265 10.22 5.00 28.34
CA ASP A 265 9.42 5.87 29.22
C ASP A 265 7.97 6.07 28.75
N GLY A 266 7.65 5.62 27.52
CA GLY A 266 6.35 5.78 26.88
C GLY A 266 6.18 7.08 26.08
N MET A 267 7.25 7.83 25.83
CA MET A 267 7.21 9.10 25.09
C MET A 267 7.66 8.90 23.63
N ASP A 268 6.98 9.54 22.66
CA ASP A 268 7.32 9.45 21.23
C ASP A 268 8.52 10.39 20.91
N THR A 269 9.72 9.94 21.28
CA THR A 269 10.95 10.77 21.36
C THR A 269 12.19 10.13 20.72
N VAL A 270 12.15 8.83 20.41
CA VAL A 270 13.32 8.09 19.87
C VAL A 270 13.39 8.29 18.37
N MET A 271 14.56 8.67 17.85
CA MET A 271 14.78 9.05 16.45
C MET A 271 15.29 7.89 15.59
N HIS A 272 15.23 8.01 14.26
CA HIS A 272 15.68 6.98 13.31
C HIS A 272 17.12 6.51 13.55
N ARG A 273 18.01 7.42 13.95
CA ARG A 273 19.40 7.12 14.32
C ARG A 273 19.51 6.04 15.41
N GLU A 274 18.66 6.13 16.43
CA GLU A 274 18.65 5.22 17.59
C GLU A 274 17.97 3.88 17.23
N MET A 275 17.05 3.89 16.26
CA MET A 275 16.54 2.66 15.61
C MET A 275 17.64 1.90 14.88
N LEU A 276 18.47 2.59 14.09
CA LEU A 276 19.59 1.97 13.37
C LEU A 276 20.67 1.44 14.32
N GLN A 277 21.00 2.18 15.39
CA GLN A 277 21.90 1.69 16.45
C GLN A 277 21.36 0.41 17.09
N THR A 278 20.07 0.36 17.40
CA THR A 278 19.42 -0.84 17.95
C THR A 278 19.46 -2.02 16.97
N PHE A 279 19.30 -1.76 15.67
CA PHE A 279 19.47 -2.77 14.62
C PHE A 279 20.89 -3.34 14.58
N ASP A 280 21.92 -2.48 14.56
CA ASP A 280 23.31 -2.92 14.53
C ASP A 280 23.68 -3.72 15.79
N GLU A 281 23.33 -3.23 16.98
CA GLU A 281 23.55 -3.92 18.24
C GLU A 281 23.05 -5.38 18.20
N VAL A 282 21.83 -5.60 17.71
CA VAL A 282 21.23 -6.94 17.63
C VAL A 282 21.90 -7.80 16.54
N ILE A 283 22.32 -7.20 15.42
CA ILE A 283 23.10 -7.90 14.37
C ILE A 283 24.47 -8.33 14.92
N GLN A 284 25.19 -7.46 15.61
CA GLN A 284 26.50 -7.77 16.20
C GLN A 284 26.38 -8.77 17.36
N GLU A 285 25.35 -8.67 18.21
CA GLU A 285 25.06 -9.65 19.27
C GLU A 285 24.88 -11.06 18.66
N LEU A 286 24.02 -11.18 17.65
CA LEU A 286 23.68 -12.46 17.03
C LEU A 286 24.87 -13.07 16.26
N LYS A 287 25.66 -12.26 15.56
CA LYS A 287 26.90 -12.70 14.89
C LYS A 287 27.98 -13.11 15.90
N SER A 288 28.08 -12.41 17.03
CA SER A 288 28.95 -12.76 18.16
C SER A 288 28.56 -14.11 18.77
N ASP A 289 27.27 -14.34 19.01
CA ASP A 289 26.78 -15.59 19.60
C ASP A 289 26.90 -16.79 18.65
N LEU A 290 26.66 -16.62 17.36
CA LEU A 290 26.90 -17.68 16.36
C LEU A 290 28.39 -18.03 16.25
N LYS A 291 29.28 -17.04 16.27
CA LYS A 291 30.73 -17.26 16.26
C LYS A 291 31.22 -18.01 17.51
N LYS A 292 30.66 -17.74 18.70
CA LYS A 292 30.93 -18.51 19.94
C LYS A 292 30.52 -19.98 19.82
N GLN A 293 29.57 -20.29 18.94
CA GLN A 293 29.04 -21.64 18.69
C GLN A 293 29.70 -22.34 17.49
N GLY A 294 30.64 -21.70 16.79
CA GLY A 294 31.22 -22.23 15.53
C GLY A 294 30.20 -22.28 14.38
N GLN A 295 29.22 -21.36 14.38
CA GLN A 295 28.12 -21.29 13.42
C GLN A 295 28.08 -19.97 12.64
N GLU A 296 29.19 -19.24 12.55
CA GLU A 296 29.28 -17.96 11.84
C GLU A 296 28.82 -18.05 10.37
N ASN A 297 29.05 -19.18 9.70
CA ASN A 297 28.62 -19.44 8.32
C ASN A 297 27.09 -19.57 8.15
N ARG A 298 26.31 -19.58 9.25
CA ARG A 298 24.83 -19.56 9.18
C ARG A 298 24.25 -18.16 9.02
N PHE A 299 24.99 -17.08 9.31
CA PHE A 299 24.47 -15.72 9.22
C PHE A 299 25.54 -14.68 8.90
N PHE A 300 25.46 -14.13 7.69
CA PHE A 300 26.38 -13.11 7.19
C PHE A 300 25.99 -11.70 7.67
N GLY A 301 24.71 -11.47 7.95
CA GLY A 301 24.21 -10.24 8.58
C GLY A 301 22.82 -9.85 8.10
N ALA A 302 22.45 -8.61 8.39
CA ALA A 302 21.29 -7.95 7.84
C ALA A 302 21.67 -6.55 7.36
N ARG A 303 20.87 -5.99 6.47
CA ARG A 303 20.81 -4.57 6.13
C ARG A 303 19.35 -4.13 6.06
N ILE A 304 19.11 -2.83 5.93
CA ILE A 304 17.77 -2.29 5.80
C ILE A 304 17.64 -1.50 4.49
N ILE A 305 16.51 -1.65 3.83
CA ILE A 305 16.09 -0.80 2.72
C ILE A 305 15.23 0.31 3.33
N TYR A 306 15.67 1.55 3.20
CA TYR A 306 14.94 2.70 3.72
C TYR A 306 13.68 2.88 2.88
N SER A 307 12.49 2.84 3.49
CA SER A 307 11.23 3.00 2.77
C SER A 307 10.28 4.01 3.39
N THR A 308 9.43 4.59 2.55
CA THR A 308 8.27 5.39 2.93
C THR A 308 7.11 5.13 1.96
N ILE A 309 5.90 5.56 2.30
CA ILE A 309 4.67 5.10 1.62
C ILE A 309 4.27 6.03 0.46
N LYS A 310 3.85 5.48 -0.69
CA LYS A 310 3.41 6.16 -1.92
C LYS A 310 2.18 7.10 -1.78
N PHE A 311 1.78 7.48 -0.56
CA PHE A 311 0.78 8.55 -0.33
C PHE A 311 1.38 9.91 0.01
N ILE A 312 2.63 9.98 0.49
CA ILE A 312 3.25 11.26 0.89
C ILE A 312 3.38 12.20 -0.31
N THR A 313 3.45 13.50 -0.08
CA THR A 313 3.70 14.45 -1.17
C THR A 313 5.16 14.37 -1.67
N PRO A 314 5.43 14.74 -2.94
CA PRO A 314 6.79 14.88 -3.44
C PRO A 314 7.63 15.89 -2.63
N ASP A 315 6.99 16.94 -2.10
CA ASP A 315 7.64 17.89 -1.18
C ASP A 315 8.12 17.20 0.10
N GLU A 316 7.26 16.40 0.75
CA GLU A 316 7.60 15.63 1.96
C GLU A 316 8.70 14.59 1.70
N LEU A 317 8.75 13.98 0.51
CA LEU A 317 9.78 13.01 0.13
C LEU A 317 11.20 13.60 0.27
N ASN A 318 11.41 14.89 -0.01
CA ASN A 318 12.70 15.56 0.18
C ASN A 318 13.25 15.43 1.61
N TRP A 319 12.38 15.37 2.63
CA TRP A 319 12.82 15.18 4.02
C TRP A 319 13.34 13.75 4.26
N TYR A 320 12.61 12.75 3.75
CA TYR A 320 12.97 11.33 3.88
C TYR A 320 14.25 10.99 3.10
N THR A 321 14.51 11.65 1.97
CA THR A 321 15.76 11.46 1.19
C THR A 321 16.99 12.06 1.89
N GLU A 322 16.88 13.24 2.50
CA GLU A 322 17.99 13.83 3.28
C GLU A 322 18.26 13.06 4.59
N ASP A 323 17.21 12.58 5.26
CA ASP A 323 17.32 11.69 6.43
C ASP A 323 17.99 10.35 6.05
N CYS A 324 17.61 9.75 4.91
CA CYS A 324 18.27 8.56 4.38
C CYS A 324 19.76 8.78 4.09
N ILE A 325 20.15 9.94 3.52
CA ILE A 325 21.55 10.33 3.33
C ILE A 325 22.28 10.47 4.68
N ALA A 326 21.71 11.17 5.65
CA ALA A 326 22.32 11.35 6.97
C ALA A 326 22.57 10.00 7.66
N LEU A 327 21.60 9.09 7.61
CA LEU A 327 21.71 7.74 8.15
C LEU A 327 22.70 6.86 7.36
N LYS A 328 22.79 7.01 6.03
CA LYS A 328 23.82 6.32 5.22
C LYS A 328 25.23 6.77 5.57
N LYS A 329 25.44 8.05 5.90
CA LYS A 329 26.75 8.60 6.28
C LYS A 329 27.22 8.10 7.66
N GLU A 330 26.31 7.89 8.61
CA GLU A 330 26.66 7.32 9.92
C GLU A 330 26.70 5.78 9.91
N PHE A 331 25.81 5.12 9.18
CA PHE A 331 25.66 3.65 9.13
C PHE A 331 25.79 3.11 7.69
N PRO A 332 26.94 3.31 7.01
CA PRO A 332 27.12 2.93 5.60
C PRO A 332 26.97 1.44 5.35
N HIS A 333 27.21 0.61 6.37
CA HIS A 333 27.06 -0.85 6.38
C HIS A 333 25.62 -1.34 6.59
N LEU A 334 24.69 -0.50 7.07
CA LEU A 334 23.29 -0.88 7.33
C LEU A 334 22.33 -0.49 6.21
N ILE A 335 22.44 0.72 5.63
CA ILE A 335 21.54 1.14 4.54
C ILE A 335 21.93 0.44 3.24
N ALA A 336 21.07 -0.48 2.77
CA ALA A 336 21.22 -1.21 1.50
C ALA A 336 20.76 -0.39 0.28
N GLY A 337 19.72 0.43 0.43
CA GLY A 337 19.08 1.18 -0.66
C GLY A 337 17.82 1.92 -0.21
N PHE A 338 17.08 2.47 -1.17
CA PHE A 338 15.85 3.25 -0.98
C PHE A 338 14.65 2.69 -1.78
N ASP A 339 13.45 2.77 -1.21
CA ASP A 339 12.21 2.23 -1.77
C ASP A 339 10.96 3.08 -1.45
N LEU A 340 9.91 2.94 -2.24
CA LEU A 340 8.58 3.55 -2.04
C LEU A 340 7.52 2.45 -2.07
N VAL A 341 6.69 2.35 -1.03
CA VAL A 341 5.86 1.14 -0.77
C VAL A 341 4.34 1.43 -0.66
N GLY A 342 3.53 0.38 -0.71
CA GLY A 342 2.06 0.41 -0.59
C GLY A 342 1.32 0.31 -1.93
N ASP A 343 -0.01 0.04 -1.87
CA ASP A 343 -0.88 -0.32 -3.01
C ASP A 343 -0.67 0.54 -4.27
N GLU A 344 0.02 -0.01 -5.27
CA GLU A 344 0.36 0.70 -6.50
C GLU A 344 -0.87 1.13 -7.32
N ASN A 345 -2.03 0.53 -7.06
CA ASN A 345 -3.25 0.74 -7.83
C ASN A 345 -4.08 1.93 -7.32
N GLU A 346 -3.90 2.32 -6.05
CA GLU A 346 -4.64 3.41 -5.38
C GLU A 346 -3.74 4.56 -4.89
N LEU A 347 -2.43 4.34 -4.79
CA LEU A 347 -1.44 5.33 -4.36
C LEU A 347 -0.74 6.02 -5.56
N ARG A 348 0.23 6.90 -5.30
CA ARG A 348 0.92 7.66 -6.34
C ARG A 348 1.88 6.78 -7.14
N PRO A 349 1.94 6.92 -8.48
CA PRO A 349 2.95 6.26 -9.30
C PRO A 349 4.34 6.85 -9.06
N ILE A 350 5.40 6.18 -9.51
CA ILE A 350 6.78 6.63 -9.34
C ILE A 350 7.03 7.96 -10.07
N ILE A 351 6.40 8.19 -11.23
CA ILE A 351 6.48 9.45 -11.98
C ILE A 351 6.05 10.69 -11.18
N ASP A 352 5.13 10.59 -10.20
CA ASP A 352 4.77 11.71 -9.30
C ASP A 352 5.98 12.18 -8.46
N TYR A 353 6.96 11.29 -8.25
CA TYR A 353 8.14 11.51 -7.41
C TYR A 353 9.43 11.73 -8.22
N ILE A 354 9.36 11.87 -9.55
CA ILE A 354 10.55 11.89 -10.40
C ILE A 354 11.53 13.02 -10.04
N GLU A 355 11.04 14.22 -9.72
CA GLU A 355 11.88 15.37 -9.34
C GLU A 355 12.67 15.13 -8.04
N PRO A 356 12.05 14.82 -6.88
CA PRO A 356 12.81 14.48 -5.66
C PRO A 356 13.67 13.21 -5.79
N LEU A 357 13.28 12.23 -6.60
CA LEU A 357 14.11 11.01 -6.83
C LEU A 357 15.35 11.28 -7.71
N LEU A 358 15.27 12.21 -8.67
CA LEU A 358 16.43 12.69 -9.42
C LEU A 358 17.34 13.53 -8.51
N ARG A 359 16.77 14.50 -7.79
CA ARG A 359 17.47 15.33 -6.80
C ARG A 359 18.19 14.50 -5.73
N PHE A 360 17.59 13.39 -5.31
CA PHE A 360 18.21 12.47 -4.36
C PHE A 360 19.53 11.88 -4.88
N ARG A 361 19.67 11.60 -6.18
CA ARG A 361 20.97 11.17 -6.76
C ARG A 361 22.00 12.30 -6.77
N GLU A 362 21.57 13.53 -7.07
CA GLU A 362 22.44 14.70 -7.06
C GLU A 362 23.00 14.93 -5.65
N ARG A 363 22.11 14.89 -4.64
CA ARG A 363 22.45 14.99 -3.22
C ARG A 363 23.32 13.82 -2.74
N GLN A 364 23.08 12.58 -3.19
CA GLN A 364 23.97 11.45 -2.91
C GLN A 364 25.40 11.71 -3.43
N ALA A 365 25.55 12.24 -4.64
CA ALA A 365 26.84 12.56 -5.24
C ALA A 365 27.55 13.74 -4.55
N GLU A 366 26.81 14.79 -4.16
CA GLU A 366 27.33 15.92 -3.36
C GLU A 366 27.83 15.46 -1.98
N GLU A 367 27.13 14.53 -1.34
CA GLU A 367 27.38 14.07 0.03
C GLU A 367 28.31 12.85 0.11
N GLY A 368 28.75 12.32 -1.04
CA GLY A 368 29.75 11.25 -1.16
C GLY A 368 29.24 9.84 -0.82
N VAL A 369 27.96 9.54 -1.09
CA VAL A 369 27.31 8.26 -0.76
C VAL A 369 26.65 7.59 -1.98
N ASP A 370 26.47 6.26 -1.92
CA ASP A 370 25.68 5.47 -2.87
C ASP A 370 24.51 4.82 -2.13
N ILE A 371 23.28 5.19 -2.51
CA ILE A 371 22.03 4.63 -1.98
C ILE A 371 21.20 4.19 -3.19
N PRO A 372 21.34 2.93 -3.65
CA PRO A 372 20.66 2.46 -4.84
C PRO A 372 19.14 2.39 -4.63
N PHE A 373 18.40 2.62 -5.71
CA PHE A 373 16.97 2.33 -5.76
C PHE A 373 16.73 0.81 -5.82
N ILE A 374 15.73 0.37 -5.08
CA ILE A 374 15.26 -1.03 -5.01
C ILE A 374 13.71 -1.00 -4.98
N LEU A 375 13.11 -0.39 -6.01
CA LEU A 375 11.72 0.08 -6.00
C LEU A 375 10.70 -1.06 -6.17
N HIS A 376 9.60 -1.00 -5.42
CA HIS A 376 8.35 -1.67 -5.79
C HIS A 376 7.83 -1.10 -7.11
N ALA A 377 7.57 -1.99 -8.08
CA ALA A 377 7.01 -1.64 -9.38
C ALA A 377 6.36 -2.85 -10.08
N GLY A 378 5.18 -2.64 -10.67
CA GLY A 378 4.48 -3.64 -11.46
C GLY A 378 3.71 -4.66 -10.62
N GLU A 379 3.33 -4.32 -9.39
CA GLU A 379 2.52 -5.18 -8.52
C GLU A 379 1.03 -5.08 -8.87
N THR A 380 0.70 -5.33 -10.15
CA THR A 380 -0.63 -5.06 -10.68
C THR A 380 -1.10 -6.05 -11.74
N LEU A 381 -2.43 -6.20 -11.80
CA LEU A 381 -3.12 -6.81 -12.94
C LEU A 381 -3.16 -5.89 -14.17
N GLY A 382 -2.83 -4.61 -14.03
CA GLY A 382 -2.82 -3.58 -15.08
C GLY A 382 -1.84 -3.84 -16.24
N ASP A 383 -2.10 -3.17 -17.36
CA ASP A 383 -1.27 -3.15 -18.57
C ASP A 383 -1.44 -1.73 -19.16
N GLY A 384 -0.38 -0.94 -19.24
CA GLY A 384 -0.45 0.46 -19.67
C GLY A 384 -1.33 1.35 -18.77
N ASN A 385 -1.26 1.15 -17.46
CA ASN A 385 -1.85 2.02 -16.45
C ASN A 385 -0.79 2.53 -15.47
N THR A 386 -1.09 3.55 -14.67
CA THR A 386 -0.11 4.20 -13.79
C THR A 386 0.55 3.29 -12.74
N ALA A 387 -0.08 2.16 -12.39
CA ALA A 387 0.51 1.16 -11.49
C ALA A 387 1.53 0.27 -12.22
N ASP A 388 1.26 -0.02 -13.49
CA ASP A 388 2.10 -0.81 -14.38
C ASP A 388 3.26 0.02 -14.95
N ASP A 389 3.02 1.28 -15.32
CA ASP A 389 4.02 2.25 -15.82
C ASP A 389 5.23 2.38 -14.88
N ASN A 390 5.04 2.12 -13.57
CA ASN A 390 6.09 2.02 -12.56
C ASN A 390 7.28 1.12 -13.00
N VAL A 391 7.08 0.04 -13.78
CA VAL A 391 8.21 -0.82 -14.21
C VAL A 391 9.12 -0.12 -15.22
N TYR A 392 8.58 0.81 -16.02
CA TYR A 392 9.37 1.65 -16.91
C TYR A 392 10.17 2.67 -16.08
N ASP A 393 9.49 3.37 -15.16
CA ASP A 393 10.14 4.35 -14.27
C ASP A 393 11.27 3.70 -13.45
N ALA A 394 11.04 2.55 -12.82
CA ALA A 394 12.05 1.87 -12.01
C ALA A 394 13.30 1.46 -12.83
N ILE A 395 13.10 1.00 -14.07
CA ILE A 395 14.20 0.64 -14.99
C ILE A 395 14.94 1.89 -15.51
N LEU A 396 14.23 2.98 -15.82
CA LEU A 396 14.82 4.27 -16.19
C LEU A 396 15.54 4.92 -15.00
N LEU A 397 15.06 4.69 -13.78
CA LEU A 397 15.73 5.08 -12.54
C LEU A 397 16.92 4.18 -12.17
N GLY A 398 17.25 3.17 -12.99
CA GLY A 398 18.42 2.31 -12.77
C GLY A 398 18.34 1.49 -11.48
N THR A 399 17.13 1.08 -11.07
CA THR A 399 16.90 0.25 -9.89
C THR A 399 17.76 -1.02 -9.94
N LYS A 400 18.33 -1.46 -8.80
CA LYS A 400 19.19 -2.66 -8.75
C LYS A 400 18.38 -3.95 -8.76
N ARG A 401 17.17 -3.90 -8.18
CA ARG A 401 16.14 -4.95 -8.21
C ARG A 401 14.76 -4.29 -8.31
N ILE A 402 13.75 -5.06 -8.66
CA ILE A 402 12.34 -4.63 -8.70
C ILE A 402 11.56 -5.43 -7.66
N GLY A 403 10.84 -4.75 -6.77
CA GLY A 403 9.86 -5.36 -5.87
C GLY A 403 8.69 -5.94 -6.67
N HIS A 404 8.45 -7.24 -6.52
CA HIS A 404 7.49 -8.07 -7.25
C HIS A 404 7.72 -8.16 -8.78
N GLY A 405 7.58 -7.05 -9.52
CA GLY A 405 7.63 -7.06 -10.99
C GLY A 405 6.54 -7.91 -11.64
N PHE A 406 5.40 -8.13 -10.97
CA PHE A 406 4.39 -9.12 -11.35
C PHE A 406 3.87 -8.94 -12.79
N SER A 407 3.66 -7.70 -13.22
CA SER A 407 3.17 -7.37 -14.56
C SER A 407 4.19 -7.53 -15.69
N ILE A 408 5.50 -7.61 -15.40
CA ILE A 408 6.58 -7.48 -16.41
C ILE A 408 6.55 -8.53 -17.52
N VAL A 409 5.87 -9.66 -17.32
CA VAL A 409 5.66 -10.69 -18.36
C VAL A 409 4.79 -10.23 -19.53
N LYS A 410 4.07 -9.11 -19.38
CA LYS A 410 3.34 -8.40 -20.45
C LYS A 410 4.28 -7.53 -21.30
N HIS A 411 5.45 -7.20 -20.74
CA HIS A 411 6.41 -6.23 -21.27
C HIS A 411 7.68 -6.93 -21.76
N PRO A 412 7.65 -7.62 -22.92
CA PRO A 412 8.76 -8.46 -23.37
C PRO A 412 10.09 -7.71 -23.47
N LYS A 413 10.08 -6.41 -23.82
CA LYS A 413 11.29 -5.59 -23.86
C LYS A 413 11.84 -5.25 -22.47
N LEU A 414 11.00 -5.08 -21.46
CA LEU A 414 11.45 -4.86 -20.09
C LEU A 414 11.96 -6.17 -19.47
N MET A 415 11.31 -7.30 -19.77
CA MET A 415 11.77 -8.64 -19.40
C MET A 415 13.14 -8.96 -20.02
N GLU A 416 13.35 -8.61 -21.30
CA GLU A 416 14.65 -8.67 -21.99
C GLU A 416 15.71 -7.80 -21.28
N ILE A 417 15.37 -6.55 -20.92
CA ILE A 417 16.26 -5.63 -20.21
C ILE A 417 16.63 -6.16 -18.81
N CYS A 418 15.69 -6.72 -18.05
CA CYS A 418 15.97 -7.31 -16.74
C CYS A 418 16.91 -8.51 -16.84
N ARG A 419 16.73 -9.38 -17.84
CA ARG A 419 17.65 -10.48 -18.16
C ARG A 419 19.06 -9.95 -18.46
N GLU A 420 19.18 -9.01 -19.39
CA GLU A 420 20.48 -8.60 -19.96
C GLU A 420 21.26 -7.63 -19.08
N ARG A 421 20.59 -6.79 -18.29
CA ARG A 421 21.23 -5.89 -17.32
C ARG A 421 21.38 -6.49 -15.92
N GLY A 422 20.84 -7.69 -15.68
CA GLY A 422 20.88 -8.32 -14.36
C GLY A 422 20.01 -7.61 -13.31
N ILE A 423 18.86 -7.07 -13.70
CA ILE A 423 17.91 -6.46 -12.74
C ILE A 423 17.02 -7.58 -12.22
N ALA A 424 17.27 -8.03 -10.99
CA ALA A 424 16.51 -9.12 -10.39
C ALA A 424 15.10 -8.71 -9.97
N LEU A 425 14.15 -9.63 -10.12
CA LEU A 425 12.80 -9.48 -9.57
C LEU A 425 12.73 -10.12 -8.19
N GLU A 426 12.13 -9.42 -7.23
CA GLU A 426 11.90 -9.91 -5.87
C GLU A 426 10.48 -10.47 -5.79
N VAL A 427 10.30 -11.73 -6.16
CA VAL A 427 8.96 -12.32 -6.35
C VAL A 427 8.46 -12.93 -5.03
N CYS A 428 7.19 -12.65 -4.69
CA CYS A 428 6.57 -12.97 -3.40
C CYS A 428 5.26 -13.75 -3.59
N PRO A 429 5.29 -15.05 -3.92
CA PRO A 429 4.13 -15.71 -4.53
C PRO A 429 2.92 -15.87 -3.61
N ILE A 430 3.12 -16.07 -2.30
CA ILE A 430 2.01 -16.16 -1.35
C ILE A 430 1.34 -14.79 -1.16
N SER A 431 2.12 -13.71 -1.16
CA SER A 431 1.58 -12.34 -1.15
C SER A 431 0.74 -12.07 -2.40
N ASN A 432 1.30 -12.32 -3.59
CA ASN A 432 0.63 -12.05 -4.86
C ASN A 432 -0.62 -12.94 -5.08
N GLU A 433 -0.72 -14.13 -4.45
CA GLU A 433 -1.94 -14.94 -4.42
C GLU A 433 -2.99 -14.38 -3.45
N ILE A 434 -2.63 -14.12 -2.19
CA ILE A 434 -3.56 -13.60 -1.18
C ILE A 434 -4.08 -12.22 -1.57
N LEU A 435 -3.22 -11.33 -2.07
CA LEU A 435 -3.56 -9.99 -2.57
C LEU A 435 -4.31 -10.01 -3.92
N ARG A 436 -4.64 -11.21 -4.45
CA ARG A 436 -5.51 -11.48 -5.60
C ARG A 436 -4.96 -11.04 -6.96
N LEU A 437 -3.64 -11.11 -7.14
CA LEU A 437 -2.97 -10.94 -8.45
C LEU A 437 -2.87 -12.28 -9.20
N THR A 438 -2.85 -13.41 -8.49
CA THR A 438 -3.13 -14.74 -9.05
C THR A 438 -4.22 -15.46 -8.24
N SER A 439 -4.85 -16.47 -8.83
CA SER A 439 -5.76 -17.40 -8.14
C SER A 439 -5.03 -18.56 -7.46
N SER A 440 -3.84 -18.92 -7.94
CA SER A 440 -3.07 -20.07 -7.49
C SER A 440 -1.64 -20.02 -8.02
N MET A 441 -0.75 -20.83 -7.46
CA MET A 441 0.66 -20.83 -7.85
C MET A 441 0.92 -21.34 -9.29
N PRO A 442 0.23 -22.37 -9.82
CA PRO A 442 0.36 -22.76 -11.23
C PRO A 442 -0.04 -21.67 -12.25
N MET A 443 -0.81 -20.67 -11.81
CA MET A 443 -1.21 -19.51 -12.61
C MET A 443 -0.31 -18.28 -12.41
N HIS A 444 0.66 -18.34 -11.50
CA HIS A 444 1.57 -17.22 -11.21
C HIS A 444 2.51 -16.97 -12.40
N PRO A 445 2.85 -15.71 -12.76
CA PRO A 445 3.78 -15.39 -13.86
C PRO A 445 5.25 -15.84 -13.65
N LEU A 446 5.60 -16.43 -12.50
CA LEU A 446 7.00 -16.73 -12.15
C LEU A 446 7.68 -17.75 -13.09
N PRO A 447 7.03 -18.86 -13.51
CA PRO A 447 7.63 -19.77 -14.47
C PRO A 447 7.90 -19.11 -15.83
N ILE A 448 7.15 -18.07 -16.20
CA ILE A 448 7.40 -17.31 -17.44
C ILE A 448 8.68 -16.47 -17.29
N MET A 449 8.83 -15.75 -16.18
CA MET A 449 10.05 -14.99 -15.85
C MET A 449 11.29 -15.89 -15.87
N LEU A 450 11.22 -17.04 -15.17
CA LEU A 450 12.32 -18.00 -15.09
C LEU A 450 12.64 -18.67 -16.43
N ASN A 451 11.63 -19.01 -17.24
CA ASN A 451 11.84 -19.59 -18.56
C ASN A 451 12.45 -18.60 -19.57
N ASN A 452 12.27 -17.29 -19.36
CA ASN A 452 12.93 -16.23 -20.13
C ASN A 452 14.29 -15.81 -19.53
N GLY A 453 14.80 -16.52 -18.52
CA GLY A 453 16.14 -16.30 -17.98
C GLY A 453 16.28 -15.12 -17.03
N VAL A 454 15.17 -14.49 -16.64
CA VAL A 454 15.18 -13.34 -15.74
C VAL A 454 15.70 -13.75 -14.35
N PRO A 455 16.66 -13.00 -13.75
CA PRO A 455 17.10 -13.25 -12.38
C PRO A 455 15.98 -13.00 -11.37
N VAL A 456 15.84 -13.90 -10.39
CA VAL A 456 14.77 -13.80 -9.37
C VAL A 456 15.29 -14.14 -7.97
N ALA A 457 15.02 -13.25 -7.02
CA ALA A 457 15.20 -13.49 -5.59
C ALA A 457 13.85 -13.84 -4.95
N LEU A 458 13.59 -15.13 -4.75
CA LEU A 458 12.34 -15.60 -4.14
C LEU A 458 12.24 -15.12 -2.68
N SER A 459 11.12 -14.47 -2.36
CA SER A 459 10.89 -13.77 -1.11
C SER A 459 9.49 -14.06 -0.53
N SER A 460 9.22 -13.67 0.72
CA SER A 460 7.98 -14.02 1.47
C SER A 460 7.18 -12.84 1.99
N ASP A 461 7.68 -11.61 1.81
CA ASP A 461 6.94 -10.36 1.97
C ASP A 461 6.50 -10.04 3.40
N ASP A 462 5.24 -10.31 3.75
CA ASP A 462 4.65 -10.10 5.08
C ASP A 462 4.21 -11.41 5.75
N PRO A 463 5.17 -12.30 6.07
CA PRO A 463 4.85 -13.67 6.46
C PRO A 463 4.17 -13.82 7.82
N SER A 464 4.09 -12.76 8.62
CA SER A 464 3.26 -12.70 9.82
C SER A 464 1.78 -12.46 9.50
N VAL A 465 1.48 -11.58 8.52
CA VAL A 465 0.11 -11.22 8.13
C VAL A 465 -0.56 -12.37 7.38
N PHE A 466 0.21 -13.04 6.50
CA PHE A 466 -0.22 -14.22 5.73
C PHE A 466 0.03 -15.55 6.47
N GLY A 467 0.87 -15.56 7.51
CA GLY A 467 1.16 -16.75 8.32
C GLY A 467 2.13 -17.77 7.68
N ASN A 468 2.90 -17.41 6.65
CA ASN A 468 3.93 -18.22 5.98
C ASN A 468 5.36 -17.97 6.53
N MET A 469 5.52 -17.79 7.85
CA MET A 469 6.80 -17.55 8.54
C MET A 469 8.02 -18.26 7.91
N GLY A 470 9.05 -17.48 7.57
CA GLY A 470 10.26 -17.95 6.87
C GLY A 470 10.16 -17.77 5.36
N LEU A 471 10.74 -18.71 4.61
CA LEU A 471 10.64 -18.83 3.15
C LEU A 471 10.27 -20.27 2.70
N THR A 472 10.24 -21.26 3.59
CA THR A 472 9.93 -22.65 3.22
C THR A 472 8.58 -22.83 2.51
N TYR A 473 7.57 -22.03 2.85
CA TYR A 473 6.26 -22.09 2.18
C TYR A 473 6.31 -21.56 0.75
N ASP A 474 6.98 -20.44 0.50
CA ASP A 474 7.13 -19.88 -0.85
C ASP A 474 8.00 -20.78 -1.73
N TYR A 475 9.09 -21.34 -1.17
CA TYR A 475 9.87 -22.40 -1.86
C TYR A 475 9.04 -23.66 -2.13
N PHE A 476 8.10 -24.03 -1.26
CA PHE A 476 7.17 -25.13 -1.52
C PHE A 476 6.23 -24.79 -2.69
N GLN A 477 5.59 -23.61 -2.67
CA GLN A 477 4.71 -23.15 -3.74
C GLN A 477 5.44 -23.17 -5.09
N VAL A 478 6.62 -22.54 -5.17
CA VAL A 478 7.41 -22.50 -6.41
C VAL A 478 7.84 -23.89 -6.88
N LEU A 479 8.18 -24.81 -5.98
CA LEU A 479 8.51 -26.19 -6.37
C LEU A 479 7.32 -26.89 -7.04
N VAL A 480 6.11 -26.78 -6.48
CA VAL A 480 4.92 -27.49 -6.98
C VAL A 480 4.27 -26.82 -8.21
N ALA A 481 4.54 -25.53 -8.44
CA ALA A 481 3.95 -24.70 -9.51
C ALA A 481 3.91 -25.34 -10.91
N SER A 482 4.96 -26.09 -11.29
CA SER A 482 5.08 -26.73 -12.60
C SER A 482 5.79 -28.08 -12.48
N GLU A 483 5.61 -28.99 -13.44
CA GLU A 483 6.46 -30.19 -13.53
C GLU A 483 7.89 -29.86 -14.02
N VAL A 484 8.13 -28.64 -14.52
CA VAL A 484 9.49 -28.16 -14.82
C VAL A 484 10.26 -27.89 -13.53
N THR A 485 9.67 -27.15 -12.59
CA THR A 485 10.34 -26.65 -11.38
C THR A 485 10.85 -27.79 -10.51
N GLY A 486 12.15 -27.76 -10.21
CA GLY A 486 12.86 -28.78 -9.44
C GLY A 486 13.98 -28.20 -8.58
N LEU A 487 14.79 -29.05 -7.97
CA LEU A 487 15.87 -28.61 -7.06
C LEU A 487 16.88 -27.69 -7.73
N SER A 488 17.16 -27.87 -9.03
CA SER A 488 18.03 -26.95 -9.79
C SER A 488 17.44 -25.55 -9.90
N THR A 489 16.12 -25.42 -10.07
CA THR A 489 15.41 -24.13 -10.11
C THR A 489 15.44 -23.47 -8.72
N LEU A 490 15.17 -24.23 -7.65
CA LEU A 490 15.24 -23.70 -6.27
C LEU A 490 16.67 -23.26 -5.90
N GLY A 491 17.67 -24.04 -6.30
CA GLY A 491 19.08 -23.71 -6.11
C GLY A 491 19.56 -22.54 -6.96
N ALA A 492 18.92 -22.25 -8.10
CA ALA A 492 19.19 -21.03 -8.88
C ALA A 492 18.64 -19.80 -8.15
N LEU A 493 17.38 -19.84 -7.69
CA LEU A 493 16.76 -18.77 -6.89
C LEU A 493 17.57 -18.44 -5.62
N ALA A 494 18.04 -19.46 -4.92
CA ALA A 494 18.88 -19.28 -3.73
C ALA A 494 20.24 -18.63 -4.07
N ARG A 495 20.88 -18.98 -5.20
CA ARG A 495 22.12 -18.31 -5.66
C ARG A 495 21.87 -16.87 -6.10
N ASP A 496 20.78 -16.61 -6.82
CA ASP A 496 20.39 -15.27 -7.26
C ASP A 496 20.15 -14.34 -6.05
N SER A 497 19.51 -14.82 -4.98
CA SER A 497 19.36 -14.04 -3.74
C SER A 497 20.69 -13.62 -3.09
N ILE A 498 21.77 -14.37 -3.28
CA ILE A 498 23.11 -14.00 -2.83
C ILE A 498 23.76 -13.02 -3.82
N GLU A 499 23.68 -13.31 -5.12
CA GLU A 499 24.26 -12.48 -6.20
C GLU A 499 23.67 -11.06 -6.24
N PHE A 500 22.35 -10.92 -6.12
CA PHE A 500 21.66 -9.63 -6.22
C PHE A 500 21.43 -8.92 -4.87
N SER A 501 21.94 -9.49 -3.77
CA SER A 501 22.06 -8.77 -2.49
C SER A 501 22.95 -7.53 -2.61
N SER A 502 22.86 -6.60 -1.66
CA SER A 502 23.75 -5.43 -1.55
C SER A 502 25.10 -5.76 -0.89
N MET A 503 25.32 -7.01 -0.44
CA MET A 503 26.62 -7.46 0.10
C MET A 503 27.78 -7.09 -0.83
N ASP A 504 28.93 -6.74 -0.26
CA ASP A 504 30.15 -6.53 -1.06
C ASP A 504 30.66 -7.86 -1.65
N LEU A 505 31.63 -7.81 -2.56
CA LEU A 505 32.12 -9.00 -3.27
C LEU A 505 32.73 -10.05 -2.31
N GLU A 506 33.44 -9.63 -1.26
CA GLU A 506 34.05 -10.55 -0.28
C GLU A 506 32.99 -11.18 0.63
N GLN A 507 31.93 -10.44 0.97
CA GLN A 507 30.75 -10.94 1.66
C GLN A 507 30.00 -11.95 0.77
N LYS A 508 29.78 -11.64 -0.52
CA LYS A 508 29.11 -12.52 -1.49
C LYS A 508 29.86 -13.82 -1.74
N ASP A 509 31.17 -13.77 -1.95
CA ASP A 509 31.97 -14.97 -2.21
C ASP A 509 32.01 -15.90 -0.99
N ARG A 510 32.13 -15.36 0.23
CA ARG A 510 32.06 -16.17 1.46
C ARG A 510 30.65 -16.71 1.71
N ALA A 511 29.60 -15.92 1.47
CA ALA A 511 28.21 -16.39 1.57
C ALA A 511 27.91 -17.51 0.56
N ARG A 512 28.39 -17.37 -0.68
CA ARG A 512 28.28 -18.38 -1.74
C ARG A 512 29.02 -19.67 -1.40
N ALA A 513 30.25 -19.58 -0.87
CA ALA A 513 31.02 -20.76 -0.45
C ALA A 513 30.36 -21.51 0.72
N ALA A 514 29.84 -20.77 1.71
CA ALA A 514 29.05 -21.35 2.81
C ALA A 514 27.75 -21.98 2.28
N TRP A 515 27.05 -21.31 1.37
CA TRP A 515 25.79 -21.80 0.80
C TRP A 515 25.98 -23.06 -0.04
N GLU A 516 26.99 -23.13 -0.92
CA GLU A 516 27.27 -24.35 -1.70
C GLU A 516 27.65 -25.55 -0.81
N THR A 517 28.30 -25.30 0.33
CA THR A 517 28.59 -26.33 1.33
C THR A 517 27.30 -26.86 1.95
N ALA A 518 26.44 -25.96 2.44
CA ALA A 518 25.14 -26.32 3.00
C ALA A 518 24.19 -26.96 1.95
N TRP A 519 24.25 -26.52 0.69
CA TRP A 519 23.49 -27.08 -0.43
C TRP A 519 23.92 -28.54 -0.68
N LYS A 520 25.23 -28.82 -0.69
CA LYS A 520 25.73 -30.20 -0.77
C LYS A 520 25.22 -31.06 0.39
N GLU A 521 25.28 -30.59 1.62
CA GLU A 521 24.77 -31.31 2.81
C GLU A 521 23.25 -31.59 2.71
N PHE A 522 22.48 -30.61 2.22
CA PHE A 522 21.04 -30.75 1.96
C PHE A 522 20.74 -31.80 0.86
N LEU A 523 21.51 -31.82 -0.23
CA LEU A 523 21.40 -32.84 -1.27
C LEU A 523 21.79 -34.23 -0.76
N GLU A 524 22.79 -34.35 0.13
CA GLU A 524 23.13 -35.62 0.80
C GLU A 524 22.02 -36.09 1.76
N TYR A 525 21.39 -35.17 2.50
CA TYR A 525 20.23 -35.47 3.33
C TYR A 525 19.08 -36.07 2.49
N ILE A 526 18.75 -35.48 1.34
CA ILE A 526 17.76 -36.05 0.41
C ILE A 526 18.24 -37.41 -0.11
N ALA A 527 19.46 -37.48 -0.66
CA ALA A 527 19.96 -38.64 -1.39
C ALA A 527 20.23 -39.89 -0.53
N TYR A 528 20.38 -39.74 0.79
CA TYR A 528 20.75 -40.84 1.69
C TYR A 528 19.92 -40.96 2.97
N ARG A 529 19.31 -39.88 3.50
CA ARG A 529 18.59 -39.91 4.80
C ARG A 529 17.07 -39.94 4.65
N SER A 530 16.50 -39.28 3.63
CA SER A 530 15.04 -39.25 3.40
C SER A 530 14.41 -40.61 3.01
N GLY A 531 15.24 -41.60 2.66
CA GLY A 531 14.82 -42.93 2.19
C GLY A 531 14.81 -44.06 3.23
N SER A 532 15.31 -43.85 4.45
CA SER A 532 15.36 -44.91 5.48
C SER A 532 14.27 -44.71 6.55
N PRO A 533 13.36 -45.68 6.78
CA PRO A 533 12.33 -45.57 7.81
C PRO A 533 12.86 -45.45 9.24
N SER A 534 14.04 -46.00 9.55
CA SER A 534 14.57 -46.08 10.93
C SER A 534 15.50 -44.92 11.31
N ALA A 535 15.96 -44.11 10.35
CA ALA A 535 16.90 -43.01 10.61
C ALA A 535 16.22 -41.73 11.09
N VAL A 536 14.89 -41.63 10.95
CA VAL A 536 14.13 -40.41 11.26
C VAL A 536 13.99 -40.17 12.77
N ASP A 537 13.93 -41.23 13.58
CA ASP A 537 13.68 -41.10 15.02
C ASP A 537 14.97 -41.06 15.87
N LEU A 538 16.03 -41.77 15.44
CA LEU A 538 17.21 -42.05 16.27
C LEU A 538 18.16 -40.86 16.50
N VAL A 539 18.05 -39.77 15.73
CA VAL A 539 18.94 -38.58 15.86
C VAL A 539 18.31 -37.47 16.72
N PHE A 540 16.98 -37.45 16.87
CA PHE A 540 16.31 -36.43 17.69
C PHE A 540 16.42 -36.67 19.20
N ALA A 541 16.83 -37.86 19.62
CA ALA A 541 16.97 -38.26 21.02
C ALA A 541 18.09 -37.51 21.79
N THR A 542 18.96 -36.74 21.12
CA THR A 542 20.16 -36.13 21.75
C THR A 542 20.30 -34.61 21.58
N SER A 543 19.40 -33.92 20.87
CA SER A 543 19.60 -32.48 20.57
C SER A 543 18.35 -31.58 20.48
N HIS A 544 17.15 -32.04 20.88
CA HIS A 544 15.99 -31.15 21.04
C HIS A 544 15.19 -31.40 22.32
N HIS A 545 15.19 -30.41 23.22
CA HIS A 545 14.16 -30.22 24.23
C HIS A 545 13.54 -28.84 24.05
N LEU A 546 12.42 -28.81 23.33
CA LEU A 546 11.45 -27.71 23.35
C LEU A 546 10.23 -28.21 24.13
N PRO A 547 9.81 -27.57 25.23
CA PRO A 547 8.74 -28.09 26.07
C PRO A 547 7.36 -27.80 25.46
N THR A 548 6.57 -28.86 25.25
CA THR A 548 5.14 -28.76 24.95
C THR A 548 4.34 -28.66 26.25
N THR A 549 3.97 -27.43 26.65
CA THR A 549 3.22 -27.19 27.89
C THR A 549 1.76 -26.84 27.62
N THR A 550 0.89 -27.85 27.63
CA THR A 550 -0.53 -27.67 27.99
C THR A 550 -0.64 -27.61 29.52
N THR A 551 -0.99 -26.46 30.09
CA THR A 551 -1.08 -26.29 31.56
C THR A 551 -2.30 -25.46 31.97
N SER A 552 -3.21 -26.08 32.71
CA SER A 552 -4.24 -25.40 33.50
C SER A 552 -3.62 -24.67 34.71
N PRO A 553 -4.24 -23.62 35.26
CA PRO A 553 -3.58 -22.71 36.20
C PRO A 553 -3.65 -23.17 37.67
N LEU A 554 -2.59 -22.88 38.43
CA LEU A 554 -2.53 -22.88 39.91
C LEU A 554 -1.66 -21.69 40.41
N PRO A 555 -1.79 -21.25 41.68
CA PRO A 555 -1.79 -19.80 41.98
C PRO A 555 -0.51 -19.21 42.59
N LEU A 556 -0.53 -17.88 42.73
CA LEU A 556 0.49 -17.01 43.34
C LEU A 556 0.80 -17.36 44.81
N PRO A 557 2.07 -17.31 45.26
CA PRO A 557 2.46 -17.41 46.67
C PRO A 557 2.56 -16.03 47.34
N GLY A 558 2.46 -15.99 48.67
CA GLY A 558 2.65 -14.78 49.48
C GLY A 558 3.44 -15.00 50.78
N LEU A 559 4.22 -13.98 51.15
CA LEU A 559 4.69 -13.61 52.50
C LEU A 559 5.23 -14.68 53.49
N LEU A 560 6.56 -14.76 53.60
CA LEU A 560 7.37 -14.82 54.86
C LEU A 560 7.22 -16.07 55.79
N PRO A 561 8.06 -16.27 56.85
CA PRO A 561 9.28 -15.56 57.29
C PRO A 561 10.55 -16.47 57.40
N ASP A 562 11.56 -16.01 58.15
CA ASP A 562 12.92 -16.56 58.31
C ASP A 562 13.07 -17.94 59.02
N ALA A 563 14.14 -18.69 58.69
CA ALA A 563 14.76 -19.72 59.57
C ALA A 563 16.21 -20.13 59.20
N ASP A 564 17.17 -19.50 59.87
CA ASP A 564 18.54 -19.84 60.29
C ASP A 564 19.31 -21.17 59.94
N THR A 565 20.64 -21.07 60.01
CA THR A 565 21.72 -22.09 60.24
C THR A 565 22.23 -23.08 59.17
N ASN A 566 23.52 -22.91 58.84
CA ASN A 566 24.61 -23.91 58.79
C ASN A 566 24.36 -25.40 58.43
N ARG A 567 25.04 -25.86 57.34
CA ARG A 567 26.22 -26.76 57.49
C ARG A 567 27.13 -26.77 56.25
N LYS A 568 28.42 -27.11 56.46
CA LYS A 568 29.51 -27.12 55.47
C LYS A 568 30.10 -28.53 55.25
N ARG A 569 30.98 -28.63 54.24
CA ARG A 569 32.02 -29.66 53.95
C ARG A 569 31.56 -30.75 52.97
N SER A 570 32.42 -31.31 52.11
CA SER A 570 33.90 -31.33 52.14
C SER A 570 34.57 -31.40 50.74
N ARG A 571 35.78 -30.82 50.57
CA ARG A 571 37.06 -31.51 50.23
C ARG A 571 38.22 -30.53 49.92
N SER A 572 39.45 -30.99 50.15
CA SER A 572 40.79 -30.38 49.93
C SER A 572 41.85 -31.49 50.13
N PRO A 573 43.18 -31.32 49.92
CA PRO A 573 43.99 -30.25 49.28
C PRO A 573 44.65 -30.81 47.98
N SER A 574 45.90 -30.58 47.49
CA SER A 574 47.08 -29.74 47.83
C SER A 574 48.04 -29.59 46.62
N ASP A 575 48.66 -28.41 46.49
CA ASP A 575 50.07 -28.05 46.18
C ASP A 575 51.00 -28.90 45.27
N GLY A 576 51.83 -28.20 44.45
CA GLY A 576 52.75 -28.84 43.47
C GLY A 576 53.89 -27.99 42.83
N ASP A 577 54.30 -26.87 43.44
CA ASP A 577 55.59 -26.15 43.24
C ASP A 577 55.98 -25.47 41.88
N THR A 578 57.13 -24.79 41.89
CA THR A 578 57.52 -23.54 41.21
C THR A 578 58.37 -23.64 39.92
N LYS A 579 58.39 -22.54 39.13
CA LYS A 579 59.64 -21.76 38.87
C LYS A 579 59.44 -20.37 38.25
N GLN A 580 60.49 -19.55 38.33
CA GLN A 580 60.54 -18.13 37.94
C GLN A 580 61.42 -17.90 36.70
N TYR A 581 61.27 -16.75 36.03
CA TYR A 581 62.40 -15.81 35.80
C TYR A 581 61.88 -14.37 35.56
N LYS A 582 62.75 -13.35 35.76
CA LYS A 582 62.38 -11.92 35.77
C LYS A 582 62.87 -11.14 34.54
N ARG A 583 62.25 -9.98 34.32
CA ARG A 583 62.77 -8.83 33.55
C ARG A 583 64.20 -8.43 33.97
N ALA A 584 64.97 -7.93 33.01
CA ALA A 584 65.87 -6.79 33.20
C ALA A 584 65.32 -5.57 32.39
N ASN A 585 65.90 -4.39 32.54
CA ASN A 585 65.35 -3.11 32.06
C ASN A 585 66.46 -2.15 31.56
N THR A 586 66.06 -0.96 31.11
CA THR A 586 66.86 0.21 30.63
C THR A 586 67.28 0.15 29.15
N GLY A 587 67.17 1.24 28.38
CA GLY A 587 66.54 2.53 28.71
C GLY A 587 66.69 3.61 27.62
N VAL A 588 66.30 4.85 27.97
CA VAL A 588 66.43 6.11 27.20
C VAL A 588 65.40 6.34 26.06
N GLY A 589 64.78 7.53 26.09
CA GLY A 589 64.06 8.22 25.00
C GLY A 589 64.50 9.70 25.02
N PRO A 590 63.66 10.72 24.73
CA PRO A 590 62.29 10.73 24.16
C PRO A 590 62.17 11.74 22.98
N SER A 591 60.93 12.14 22.58
CA SER A 591 60.57 13.41 21.88
C SER A 591 61.15 13.65 20.46
N ASP A 592 60.62 14.53 19.58
CA ASP A 592 59.36 15.29 19.61
C ASP A 592 58.76 15.55 18.21
N ALA A 593 57.62 16.25 18.17
CA ALA A 593 56.77 16.50 17.01
C ALA A 593 57.14 17.70 16.09
N SER A 594 56.49 17.71 14.91
CA SER A 594 55.92 18.89 14.19
C SER A 594 56.73 19.67 13.11
N HIS A 595 56.02 19.93 11.97
CA HIS A 595 55.98 21.15 11.11
C HIS A 595 57.31 21.85 10.67
N SER A 596 57.60 22.22 9.41
CA SER A 596 56.76 22.73 8.30
C SER A 596 57.59 23.26 7.09
N ASN A 597 56.92 23.39 5.93
CA ASN A 597 57.06 24.42 4.87
C ASN A 597 58.35 24.64 4.02
N GLY A 598 58.15 24.50 2.69
CA GLY A 598 58.74 25.35 1.64
C GLY A 598 60.07 24.90 1.00
N ALA A 599 60.37 25.20 -0.27
CA ALA A 599 59.56 25.70 -1.39
C ALA A 599 60.31 25.44 -2.74
N GLY A 600 59.63 25.52 -3.89
CA GLY A 600 60.28 25.45 -5.21
C GLY A 600 59.31 25.18 -6.37
N SER A 601 59.51 25.82 -7.53
CA SER A 601 58.53 25.83 -8.62
C SER A 601 59.14 25.73 -10.03
N SER A 602 58.46 24.95 -10.90
CA SER A 602 58.21 25.19 -12.35
C SER A 602 59.36 25.19 -13.39
N VAL A 603 58.94 24.86 -14.64
CA VAL A 603 59.51 25.21 -15.98
C VAL A 603 60.25 24.11 -16.79
N GLU A 604 59.53 23.61 -17.81
CA GLU A 604 59.90 23.23 -19.21
C GLU A 604 61.08 22.29 -19.58
N ARG A 605 60.84 21.40 -20.56
CA ARG A 605 61.47 21.41 -21.91
C ARG A 605 61.03 20.28 -22.88
N ASP A 606 61.14 20.58 -24.17
CA ASP A 606 61.01 19.67 -25.35
C ASP A 606 62.41 19.15 -25.81
N ASN A 607 62.68 18.49 -26.96
CA ASN A 607 61.95 18.05 -28.18
C ASN A 607 62.76 16.82 -28.78
N MET A 608 62.69 16.29 -30.02
CA MET A 608 62.04 16.68 -31.29
C MET A 608 61.65 15.49 -32.20
N THR A 609 60.76 15.78 -33.14
CA THR A 609 60.17 15.07 -34.28
C THR A 609 61.10 14.69 -35.47
N SER A 610 60.65 13.80 -36.35
CA SER A 610 60.86 13.91 -37.82
C SER A 610 59.71 13.24 -38.61
N ASP A 611 59.66 13.47 -39.93
CA ASP A 611 58.46 14.02 -40.62
C ASP A 611 58.24 13.41 -42.04
N ALA A 612 57.05 13.65 -42.66
CA ALA A 612 56.89 14.09 -44.06
C ALA A 612 55.51 13.78 -44.71
N THR A 613 54.62 14.80 -44.78
CA THR A 613 53.74 15.13 -45.96
C THR A 613 52.57 14.19 -46.38
N LYS A 614 51.44 14.65 -46.97
CA LYS A 614 50.96 16.00 -47.38
C LYS A 614 49.43 16.03 -47.64
N ASN A 615 48.76 17.15 -47.28
CA ASN A 615 47.61 17.84 -47.96
C ASN A 615 46.28 17.07 -48.24
N THR A 616 45.06 17.64 -48.36
CA THR A 616 44.38 18.96 -48.12
C THR A 616 42.86 18.76 -48.41
N SER A 617 41.84 19.54 -47.99
CA SER A 617 41.58 20.44 -46.83
C SER A 617 40.22 21.17 -47.05
N ALA A 618 39.52 21.59 -45.98
CA ALA A 618 38.46 22.63 -45.95
C ALA A 618 37.09 22.30 -46.62
N THR A 619 35.91 22.87 -46.28
CA THR A 619 35.42 23.71 -45.14
C THR A 619 33.87 23.74 -45.10
N ASP A 620 33.31 23.92 -43.89
CA ASP A 620 32.14 24.73 -43.46
C ASP A 620 30.70 24.63 -44.07
N ASP A 621 29.75 24.51 -43.13
CA ASP A 621 28.48 25.26 -42.96
C ASP A 621 27.18 25.18 -43.84
N ASN A 622 26.07 25.01 -43.09
CA ASN A 622 24.76 25.67 -43.16
C ASN A 622 23.69 25.40 -44.27
N ALA A 623 22.58 24.82 -43.79
CA ALA A 623 21.18 25.31 -43.89
C ALA A 623 20.39 25.39 -45.23
N ALA A 624 19.35 24.54 -45.29
CA ALA A 624 17.95 24.84 -45.69
C ALA A 624 17.54 25.02 -47.19
N SER A 625 16.23 24.80 -47.40
CA SER A 625 15.38 25.17 -48.57
C SER A 625 15.30 24.21 -49.77
N THR A 626 14.08 23.75 -50.07
CA THR A 626 13.62 23.25 -51.39
C THR A 626 13.15 24.43 -52.26
N PRO A 627 13.17 24.39 -53.62
CA PRO A 627 12.08 23.70 -54.36
C PRO A 627 12.38 23.20 -55.82
N GLY A 628 11.52 22.30 -56.34
CA GLY A 628 10.81 22.54 -57.62
C GLY A 628 11.28 21.99 -58.99
N SER A 629 10.81 20.78 -59.37
CA SER A 629 10.38 20.39 -60.76
C SER A 629 11.45 20.24 -61.88
N ASN A 630 11.27 19.60 -63.05
CA ASN A 630 10.08 19.09 -63.77
C ASN A 630 10.44 18.11 -64.96
N ARG A 631 9.43 17.54 -65.66
CA ARG A 631 9.44 16.81 -66.97
C ARG A 631 10.03 15.38 -67.01
N SER A 632 9.57 14.43 -67.85
CA SER A 632 8.51 14.36 -68.91
C SER A 632 7.80 12.97 -68.88
N GLU A 633 6.50 12.80 -69.15
CA GLU A 633 5.85 12.48 -70.47
C GLU A 633 6.47 11.31 -71.28
N LYS A 634 5.75 10.40 -71.96
CA LYS A 634 4.30 10.04 -72.09
C LYS A 634 4.16 8.77 -72.95
N GLN A 635 3.12 7.93 -72.77
CA GLN A 635 2.27 7.36 -73.87
C GLN A 635 1.12 6.46 -73.36
N LYS A 636 0.29 5.95 -74.28
CA LYS A 636 -1.02 5.28 -74.10
C LYS A 636 -1.19 4.14 -75.12
N GLU A 637 -1.95 3.10 -74.77
CA GLU A 637 -2.80 2.25 -75.64
C GLU A 637 -3.53 1.19 -74.78
N ASP A 638 -4.45 0.40 -75.32
CA ASP A 638 -5.91 0.66 -75.38
C ASP A 638 -6.71 -0.69 -75.46
N GLY A 639 -8.04 -0.67 -75.25
CA GLY A 639 -8.97 -1.83 -75.39
C GLY A 639 -9.27 -2.58 -74.07
N ALA A 640 -10.51 -2.65 -73.53
CA ALA A 640 -11.82 -3.15 -74.04
C ALA A 640 -11.96 -4.69 -73.95
N GLY A 641 -13.01 -5.30 -73.36
CA GLY A 641 -14.20 -4.82 -72.60
C GLY A 641 -14.67 -5.98 -71.67
N SER A 642 -15.93 -6.21 -71.29
CA SER A 642 -17.24 -5.51 -71.31
C SER A 642 -18.20 -6.33 -70.39
N SER A 643 -19.39 -5.93 -69.91
CA SER A 643 -20.26 -4.76 -70.19
C SER A 643 -20.44 -3.90 -68.91
N GLY A 644 -21.59 -3.49 -68.33
CA GLY A 644 -23.05 -3.69 -68.50
C GLY A 644 -23.69 -3.82 -67.08
N ASP A 645 -24.92 -3.43 -66.73
CA ASP A 645 -26.10 -2.80 -67.38
C ASP A 645 -26.94 -2.16 -66.23
N SER A 646 -27.72 -1.07 -66.35
CA SER A 646 -27.89 0.01 -67.34
C SER A 646 -28.27 1.31 -66.59
N GLY A 647 -28.29 2.45 -67.27
CA GLY A 647 -28.75 3.70 -66.67
C GLY A 647 -29.23 4.76 -67.66
N ASP A 648 -30.30 5.45 -67.24
CA ASP A 648 -30.70 6.82 -67.62
C ASP A 648 -31.17 7.09 -69.07
N THR A 649 -32.01 8.11 -69.24
CA THR A 649 -31.98 9.00 -70.43
C THR A 649 -32.82 10.27 -70.26
N ARG A 650 -32.12 11.42 -70.30
CA ARG A 650 -32.55 12.75 -70.83
C ARG A 650 -33.52 13.58 -69.96
N GLY A 651 -33.10 14.83 -69.73
CA GLY A 651 -33.96 15.94 -69.29
C GLY A 651 -33.94 17.12 -70.27
N ALA A 652 -34.67 18.18 -69.93
CA ALA A 652 -34.64 19.51 -70.55
C ALA A 652 -35.06 20.57 -69.51
N SER A 653 -34.79 21.86 -69.77
CA SER A 653 -34.87 22.92 -68.76
C SER A 653 -36.00 23.94 -69.00
N SER A 654 -36.65 24.40 -67.91
CA SER A 654 -36.70 25.83 -67.52
C SER A 654 -37.55 26.09 -66.26
N SER A 655 -36.98 26.90 -65.36
CA SER A 655 -37.60 27.73 -64.30
C SER A 655 -39.05 27.49 -63.81
N GLY A 656 -39.22 27.27 -62.49
CA GLY A 656 -40.29 28.00 -61.77
C GLY A 656 -41.05 27.39 -60.59
N ASP A 657 -40.44 26.72 -59.59
CA ASP A 657 -41.01 26.69 -58.22
C ASP A 657 -40.00 26.17 -57.16
N PRO A 658 -40.01 26.67 -55.89
CA PRO A 658 -39.19 26.15 -54.80
C PRO A 658 -39.99 25.16 -53.91
N SER A 659 -40.38 24.01 -54.46
CA SER A 659 -41.17 23.02 -53.73
C SER A 659 -40.33 22.05 -52.88
N SER A 660 -40.68 21.98 -51.59
CA SER A 660 -40.71 20.76 -50.75
C SER A 660 -39.42 19.96 -50.44
N LEU A 661 -39.28 19.64 -49.15
CA LEU A 661 -38.85 18.32 -48.65
C LEU A 661 -37.46 17.80 -49.09
N THR A 662 -36.41 18.55 -48.74
CA THR A 662 -35.20 17.87 -48.28
C THR A 662 -35.51 17.17 -46.94
N THR A 663 -35.25 15.87 -46.87
CA THR A 663 -35.07 15.14 -45.60
C THR A 663 -34.26 15.97 -44.60
N ALA A 664 -34.74 16.05 -43.35
CA ALA A 664 -33.96 16.66 -42.29
C ALA A 664 -32.59 15.97 -42.20
N PRO A 665 -31.49 16.71 -41.96
CA PRO A 665 -30.16 16.11 -41.89
C PRO A 665 -30.13 14.97 -40.87
N THR A 666 -29.43 13.89 -41.21
CA THR A 666 -28.97 12.93 -40.20
C THR A 666 -28.03 13.67 -39.26
N VAL A 667 -28.56 14.18 -38.16
CA VAL A 667 -27.80 14.90 -37.13
C VAL A 667 -26.64 14.01 -36.71
N PRO A 668 -25.37 14.46 -36.82
CA PRO A 668 -24.24 13.66 -36.37
C PRO A 668 -24.45 13.33 -34.88
N PRO A 669 -24.19 12.10 -34.44
CA PRO A 669 -24.60 11.64 -33.11
C PRO A 669 -24.05 12.58 -32.04
N SER A 670 -24.94 13.31 -31.36
CA SER A 670 -24.56 14.40 -30.46
C SER A 670 -23.57 13.89 -29.41
N ALA A 671 -22.43 14.54 -29.26
CA ALA A 671 -21.34 14.04 -28.44
C ALA A 671 -21.82 13.68 -27.02
N ASN A 672 -21.45 12.47 -26.56
CA ASN A 672 -21.85 11.98 -25.25
C ASN A 672 -21.24 12.83 -24.14
N ILE A 673 -22.07 13.30 -23.21
CA ILE A 673 -21.65 14.07 -22.04
C ILE A 673 -22.04 13.35 -20.74
N HIS A 674 -21.27 13.59 -19.68
CA HIS A 674 -21.57 13.13 -18.32
C HIS A 674 -21.59 14.34 -17.38
N MET A 675 -22.80 14.77 -16.98
CA MET A 675 -23.00 15.91 -16.09
C MET A 675 -23.30 15.46 -14.67
N ARG A 676 -22.77 16.21 -13.69
CA ARG A 676 -22.84 15.91 -12.25
C ARG A 676 -23.42 17.12 -11.53
N CYS A 677 -24.28 16.89 -10.56
CA CYS A 677 -24.86 17.97 -9.75
C CYS A 677 -25.16 17.51 -8.32
N LEU A 678 -25.27 18.49 -7.41
CA LEU A 678 -25.72 18.30 -6.04
C LEU A 678 -27.23 18.56 -5.95
N ILE A 679 -27.94 17.61 -5.34
CA ILE A 679 -29.37 17.70 -5.03
C ILE A 679 -29.58 17.35 -3.56
N VAL A 680 -30.61 17.90 -2.92
CA VAL A 680 -30.92 17.56 -1.53
C VAL A 680 -31.56 16.17 -1.43
N THR A 681 -31.36 15.49 -0.30
CA THR A 681 -31.84 14.10 -0.07
C THR A 681 -33.37 13.96 -0.17
N GLN A 682 -34.13 15.04 0.04
CA GLN A 682 -35.58 15.10 -0.19
C GLN A 682 -35.91 15.00 -1.69
N ASP A 683 -35.40 15.92 -2.51
CA ASP A 683 -35.58 15.92 -3.96
C ASP A 683 -35.06 14.62 -4.60
N ALA A 684 -33.93 14.12 -4.11
CA ALA A 684 -33.37 12.82 -4.50
C ALA A 684 -34.35 11.66 -4.28
N SER A 685 -35.21 11.73 -3.26
CA SER A 685 -36.24 10.71 -3.00
C SER A 685 -37.44 10.85 -3.93
N ILE A 686 -37.82 12.10 -4.26
CA ILE A 686 -38.88 12.41 -5.25
C ILE A 686 -38.47 11.96 -6.66
N ILE A 687 -37.21 12.18 -7.05
CA ILE A 687 -36.64 11.76 -8.34
C ILE A 687 -36.59 10.23 -8.48
N ILE A 688 -36.28 9.50 -7.40
CA ILE A 688 -36.19 8.03 -7.44
C ILE A 688 -37.60 7.40 -7.49
N GLY A 689 -38.51 7.84 -6.63
CA GLY A 689 -39.85 7.26 -6.50
C GLY A 689 -39.87 5.86 -5.86
N LYS A 690 -41.06 5.37 -5.52
CA LYS A 690 -41.20 4.04 -4.90
C LYS A 690 -40.72 2.95 -5.86
N GLY A 691 -39.74 2.15 -5.45
CA GLY A 691 -39.15 1.10 -6.27
C GLY A 691 -38.34 1.60 -7.48
N GLY A 692 -37.95 2.88 -7.54
CA GLY A 692 -37.24 3.44 -8.70
C GLY A 692 -38.15 3.83 -9.87
N SER A 693 -39.47 3.80 -9.69
CA SER A 693 -40.48 4.10 -10.73
C SER A 693 -40.24 5.45 -11.43
N HIS A 694 -40.07 6.53 -10.67
CA HIS A 694 -39.92 7.87 -11.23
C HIS A 694 -38.61 8.03 -12.00
N VAL A 695 -37.49 7.50 -11.49
CA VAL A 695 -36.21 7.59 -12.21
C VAL A 695 -36.19 6.71 -13.46
N ASN A 696 -36.94 5.60 -13.48
CA ASN A 696 -37.14 4.79 -14.68
C ASN A 696 -37.97 5.53 -15.74
N GLU A 697 -39.08 6.15 -15.36
CA GLU A 697 -39.89 6.98 -16.26
C GLU A 697 -39.09 8.15 -16.87
N ILE A 698 -38.24 8.80 -16.05
CA ILE A 698 -37.33 9.86 -16.53
C ILE A 698 -36.28 9.30 -17.51
N ARG A 699 -35.68 8.13 -17.23
CA ARG A 699 -34.74 7.46 -18.16
C ARG A 699 -35.41 7.14 -19.49
N GLU A 700 -36.62 6.61 -19.46
CA GLU A 700 -37.41 6.23 -20.64
C GLU A 700 -37.78 7.45 -21.50
N LYS A 701 -38.42 8.47 -20.91
CA LYS A 701 -38.81 9.70 -21.65
C LYS A 701 -37.62 10.57 -22.09
N SER A 702 -36.44 10.45 -21.46
CA SER A 702 -35.25 11.23 -21.85
C SER A 702 -34.29 10.50 -22.80
N GLY A 703 -34.16 9.19 -22.69
CA GLY A 703 -33.07 8.42 -23.31
C GLY A 703 -31.72 8.52 -22.58
N ALA A 704 -31.65 9.21 -21.43
CA ALA A 704 -30.40 9.40 -20.68
C ALA A 704 -30.25 8.44 -19.50
N ARG A 705 -29.01 8.04 -19.20
CA ARG A 705 -28.70 7.27 -17.99
C ARG A 705 -28.64 8.20 -16.78
N VAL A 706 -29.74 8.24 -16.03
CA VAL A 706 -29.86 8.97 -14.75
C VAL A 706 -29.48 8.07 -13.58
N MET A 707 -28.58 8.51 -12.69
CA MET A 707 -28.16 7.79 -11.48
C MET A 707 -28.00 8.73 -10.29
N VAL A 708 -28.61 8.38 -9.15
CA VAL A 708 -28.47 9.12 -7.89
C VAL A 708 -27.58 8.31 -6.95
N SER A 709 -26.55 8.92 -6.36
CA SER A 709 -25.69 8.27 -5.36
C SER A 709 -26.51 7.78 -4.16
N GLU A 710 -26.06 6.73 -3.49
CA GLU A 710 -26.67 6.28 -2.23
C GLU A 710 -26.84 7.44 -1.23
N SER A 711 -27.87 7.35 -0.39
CA SER A 711 -28.05 8.32 0.69
C SER A 711 -26.94 8.17 1.73
N ILE A 712 -26.61 9.27 2.39
CA ILE A 712 -25.51 9.35 3.35
C ILE A 712 -26.06 9.80 4.71
N PRO A 713 -25.84 9.04 5.80
CA PRO A 713 -26.20 9.49 7.14
C PRO A 713 -25.50 10.82 7.47
N GLY A 714 -26.28 11.80 7.91
CA GLY A 714 -25.80 13.13 8.31
C GLY A 714 -25.53 14.12 7.16
N ASN A 715 -25.53 13.70 5.89
CA ASN A 715 -25.30 14.61 4.76
C ASN A 715 -26.63 14.97 4.06
N PRO A 716 -26.99 16.27 3.97
CA PRO A 716 -28.23 16.69 3.33
C PRO A 716 -28.19 16.64 1.80
N GLU A 717 -27.02 16.46 1.17
CA GLU A 717 -26.84 16.47 -0.28
C GLU A 717 -26.36 15.11 -0.84
N ARG A 718 -26.82 14.78 -2.05
CA ARG A 718 -26.48 13.59 -2.82
C ARG A 718 -26.03 13.99 -4.23
N ILE A 719 -25.21 13.17 -4.88
CA ILE A 719 -24.83 13.42 -6.29
C ILE A 719 -25.89 12.81 -7.21
N LEU A 720 -26.42 13.62 -8.10
CA LEU A 720 -27.14 13.19 -9.28
C LEU A 720 -26.19 13.27 -10.49
N ASN A 721 -25.97 12.11 -11.14
CA ASN A 721 -25.18 11.97 -12.35
C ASN A 721 -26.13 11.65 -13.52
N VAL A 722 -25.97 12.34 -14.64
CA VAL A 722 -26.78 12.15 -15.84
C VAL A 722 -25.84 12.06 -17.04
N SER A 723 -25.96 11.00 -17.84
CA SER A 723 -25.03 10.74 -18.95
C SER A 723 -25.69 10.16 -20.19
N GLY A 724 -25.23 10.60 -21.37
CA GLY A 724 -25.71 10.17 -22.68
C GLY A 724 -25.54 11.27 -23.74
N PRO A 725 -26.29 11.18 -24.86
CA PRO A 725 -26.41 12.25 -25.85
C PRO A 725 -26.81 13.58 -25.20
N LEU A 726 -26.29 14.71 -25.69
CA LEU A 726 -26.53 16.04 -25.08
C LEU A 726 -28.02 16.40 -25.00
N ASP A 727 -28.79 16.10 -26.05
CA ASP A 727 -30.24 16.30 -26.08
C ASP A 727 -30.95 15.47 -25.01
N ALA A 728 -30.54 14.21 -24.83
CA ALA A 728 -31.08 13.32 -23.82
C ALA A 728 -30.75 13.79 -22.40
N VAL A 729 -29.50 14.21 -22.15
CA VAL A 729 -29.03 14.71 -20.85
C VAL A 729 -29.77 16.00 -20.46
N SER A 730 -29.85 16.97 -21.36
CA SER A 730 -30.52 18.25 -21.11
C SER A 730 -32.03 18.08 -20.92
N LYS A 731 -32.69 17.23 -21.72
CA LYS A 731 -34.10 16.84 -21.54
C LYS A 731 -34.35 16.14 -20.21
N ALA A 732 -33.44 15.27 -19.75
CA ALA A 732 -33.55 14.62 -18.44
C ALA A 732 -33.57 15.63 -17.29
N PHE A 733 -32.75 16.69 -17.33
CA PHE A 733 -32.78 17.75 -16.31
C PHE A 733 -34.10 18.53 -16.29
N GLY A 734 -34.70 18.79 -17.46
CA GLY A 734 -36.05 19.37 -17.55
C GLY A 734 -37.13 18.48 -16.92
N LEU A 735 -37.09 17.17 -17.18
CA LEU A 735 -38.01 16.20 -16.57
C LEU A 735 -37.79 16.04 -15.06
N ILE A 736 -36.54 16.11 -14.60
CA ILE A 736 -36.20 16.09 -13.16
C ILE A 736 -36.81 17.29 -12.43
N VAL A 737 -36.70 18.51 -12.98
CA VAL A 737 -37.32 19.70 -12.37
C VAL A 737 -38.84 19.58 -12.34
N ARG A 738 -39.47 19.11 -13.42
CA ARG A 738 -40.92 18.84 -13.43
C ARG A 738 -41.32 17.83 -12.34
N ARG A 739 -40.56 16.75 -12.13
CA ARG A 739 -40.84 15.76 -11.08
C ARG A 739 -40.61 16.30 -9.65
N ILE A 740 -39.70 17.25 -9.45
CA ILE A 740 -39.52 17.97 -8.16
C ILE A 740 -40.72 18.91 -7.89
N ASN A 741 -41.28 19.51 -8.94
CA ASN A 741 -42.43 20.42 -8.86
C ASN A 741 -43.81 19.72 -8.84
N ASP A 742 -43.86 18.42 -9.14
CA ASP A 742 -45.09 17.66 -9.47
C ASP A 742 -45.84 18.23 -10.71
N GLU A 743 -45.08 18.76 -11.67
CA GLU A 743 -45.58 19.29 -12.95
C GLU A 743 -45.68 18.20 -14.04
N PRO A 744 -46.74 18.18 -14.89
CA PRO A 744 -46.87 17.22 -15.97
C PRO A 744 -45.73 17.30 -17.00
N PHE A 745 -45.16 16.13 -17.35
CA PHE A 745 -43.99 16.01 -18.22
C PHE A 745 -44.15 16.56 -19.63
N ASP A 746 -45.36 16.52 -20.17
CA ASP A 746 -45.66 16.86 -21.57
C ASP A 746 -46.35 18.24 -21.71
N VAL A 747 -46.31 19.07 -20.65
CA VAL A 747 -46.87 20.44 -20.60
C VAL A 747 -45.74 21.47 -20.45
N PRO A 748 -45.67 22.55 -21.26
CA PRO A 748 -44.67 23.62 -21.11
C PRO A 748 -44.77 24.38 -19.78
N SER A 749 -43.63 24.88 -19.28
CA SER A 749 -43.62 25.79 -18.13
C SER A 749 -44.33 27.11 -18.45
N VAL A 750 -45.18 27.58 -17.54
CA VAL A 750 -45.98 28.81 -17.71
C VAL A 750 -45.46 29.96 -16.85
N PRO A 751 -45.83 31.24 -17.13
CA PRO A 751 -45.57 32.35 -16.22
C PRO A 751 -46.18 32.08 -14.84
N GLY A 752 -45.34 31.81 -13.84
CA GLY A 752 -45.76 31.37 -12.50
C GLY A 752 -45.39 29.93 -12.13
N SER A 753 -44.90 29.10 -13.08
CA SER A 753 -44.29 27.79 -12.78
C SER A 753 -43.16 27.92 -11.75
N ARG A 754 -42.99 26.89 -10.92
CA ARG A 754 -42.06 26.93 -9.78
C ARG A 754 -40.61 26.83 -10.25
N ALA A 755 -39.80 27.84 -9.91
CA ALA A 755 -38.37 27.81 -10.17
C ALA A 755 -37.63 26.87 -9.18
N VAL A 756 -36.67 26.11 -9.70
CA VAL A 756 -35.78 25.21 -8.94
C VAL A 756 -34.32 25.55 -9.27
N THR A 757 -33.41 25.36 -8.30
CA THR A 757 -31.97 25.60 -8.47
C THR A 757 -31.21 24.29 -8.53
N ILE A 758 -30.62 23.97 -9.68
CA ILE A 758 -29.72 22.81 -9.86
C ILE A 758 -28.26 23.28 -9.67
N LYS A 759 -27.51 22.59 -8.80
CA LYS A 759 -26.10 22.87 -8.51
C LYS A 759 -25.18 21.98 -9.33
N PHE A 760 -24.87 22.33 -10.57
CA PHE A 760 -23.91 21.58 -11.38
C PHE A 760 -22.49 21.68 -10.81
N MET A 761 -21.73 20.59 -10.90
CA MET A 761 -20.31 20.54 -10.51
C MET A 761 -19.47 20.55 -11.77
N ILE A 762 -18.67 21.62 -11.94
CA ILE A 762 -17.88 21.89 -13.14
C ILE A 762 -16.40 21.95 -12.75
N PRO A 763 -15.48 21.21 -13.39
CA PRO A 763 -14.05 21.34 -13.13
C PRO A 763 -13.57 22.79 -13.28
N ASN A 764 -12.74 23.27 -12.35
CA ASN A 764 -12.32 24.68 -12.31
C ASN A 764 -11.71 25.18 -13.62
N SER A 765 -10.90 24.34 -14.30
CA SER A 765 -10.32 24.66 -15.62
C SER A 765 -11.36 24.93 -16.71
N ARG A 766 -12.56 24.34 -16.61
CA ARG A 766 -13.66 24.44 -17.58
C ARG A 766 -14.67 25.52 -17.22
N MET A 767 -14.75 25.90 -15.95
CA MET A 767 -15.65 26.96 -15.47
C MET A 767 -15.41 28.30 -16.20
N GLY A 768 -14.15 28.62 -16.53
CA GLY A 768 -13.80 29.80 -17.32
C GLY A 768 -14.47 29.86 -18.70
N SER A 769 -14.63 28.72 -19.37
CA SER A 769 -15.32 28.63 -20.68
C SER A 769 -16.81 28.90 -20.56
N VAL A 770 -17.46 28.46 -19.47
CA VAL A 770 -18.90 28.68 -19.22
C VAL A 770 -19.18 30.13 -18.80
N ILE A 771 -18.25 30.77 -18.07
CA ILE A 771 -18.34 32.20 -17.71
C ILE A 771 -18.09 33.09 -18.93
N GLY A 772 -17.04 32.81 -19.72
CA GLY A 772 -16.60 33.64 -20.83
C GLY A 772 -15.92 34.95 -20.41
N LYS A 773 -15.21 35.59 -21.33
CA LYS A 773 -14.45 36.83 -21.04
C LYS A 773 -15.42 37.94 -20.59
N GLY A 774 -15.22 38.45 -19.37
CA GLY A 774 -16.09 39.46 -18.76
C GLY A 774 -17.51 38.98 -18.41
N GLY A 775 -17.75 37.66 -18.29
CA GLY A 775 -19.08 37.10 -18.02
C GLY A 775 -20.01 37.06 -19.24
N SER A 776 -19.46 37.26 -20.45
CA SER A 776 -20.22 37.28 -21.71
C SER A 776 -20.99 35.99 -21.97
N LYS A 777 -20.35 34.81 -21.82
CA LYS A 777 -20.98 33.52 -22.17
C LYS A 777 -22.02 33.09 -21.13
N ILE A 778 -21.76 33.30 -19.84
CA ILE A 778 -22.78 33.05 -18.81
C ILE A 778 -23.98 34.00 -18.95
N LYS A 779 -23.78 35.24 -19.41
CA LYS A 779 -24.90 36.12 -19.75
C LYS A 779 -25.68 35.61 -20.96
N GLU A 780 -25.01 35.22 -22.05
CA GLU A 780 -25.66 34.65 -23.24
C GLU A 780 -26.54 33.44 -22.89
N ILE A 781 -26.08 32.54 -22.01
CA ILE A 781 -26.88 31.39 -21.55
C ILE A 781 -28.12 31.85 -20.76
N GLN A 782 -27.99 32.86 -19.88
CA GLN A 782 -29.15 33.40 -19.15
C GLN A 782 -30.16 34.04 -20.10
N ASP A 783 -29.69 34.89 -21.02
CA ASP A 783 -30.54 35.61 -21.98
C ASP A 783 -31.26 34.63 -22.94
N ALA A 784 -30.61 33.51 -23.34
CA ALA A 784 -31.19 32.50 -24.23
C ALA A 784 -32.09 31.46 -23.55
N SER A 785 -31.94 31.23 -22.23
CA SER A 785 -32.71 30.21 -21.48
C SER A 785 -33.78 30.78 -20.56
N GLY A 786 -33.67 32.05 -20.16
CA GLY A 786 -34.47 32.62 -19.07
C GLY A 786 -34.10 32.10 -17.67
N ALA A 787 -33.09 31.23 -17.54
CA ALA A 787 -32.56 30.81 -16.25
C ALA A 787 -31.56 31.84 -15.71
N ARG A 788 -31.39 31.88 -14.39
CA ARG A 788 -30.33 32.63 -13.72
C ARG A 788 -29.16 31.70 -13.41
N LEU A 789 -27.94 32.07 -13.81
CA LEU A 789 -26.73 31.29 -13.63
C LEU A 789 -25.75 32.02 -12.69
N ASN A 790 -25.16 31.29 -11.74
CA ASN A 790 -24.17 31.83 -10.80
C ASN A 790 -23.07 30.81 -10.49
N ALA A 791 -21.80 31.20 -10.65
CA ALA A 791 -20.65 30.34 -10.40
C ALA A 791 -20.01 30.63 -9.02
N SER A 792 -19.69 29.60 -8.24
CA SER A 792 -18.98 29.77 -6.96
C SER A 792 -17.55 30.29 -7.19
N GLU A 793 -17.07 31.20 -6.35
CA GLU A 793 -15.69 31.68 -6.39
C GLU A 793 -14.70 30.56 -6.04
N GLY A 794 -14.93 29.89 -4.91
CA GLY A 794 -14.14 28.75 -4.43
C GLY A 794 -14.56 27.39 -5.01
N MET A 795 -13.63 26.43 -4.95
CA MET A 795 -13.84 25.01 -5.26
C MET A 795 -14.56 24.28 -4.11
N LEU A 796 -15.18 23.14 -4.41
CA LEU A 796 -15.80 22.25 -3.44
C LEU A 796 -14.72 21.50 -2.62
N PRO A 797 -14.89 21.30 -1.29
CA PRO A 797 -13.87 20.69 -0.43
C PRO A 797 -13.38 19.33 -0.92
N GLY A 798 -12.06 19.11 -0.91
CA GLY A 798 -11.45 17.86 -1.37
C GLY A 798 -11.56 17.60 -2.87
N SER A 799 -11.79 18.64 -3.69
CA SER A 799 -12.01 18.51 -5.13
C SER A 799 -11.45 19.67 -5.95
N THR A 800 -11.45 19.49 -7.27
CA THR A 800 -11.12 20.51 -8.28
C THR A 800 -12.37 21.11 -8.95
N GLU A 801 -13.57 20.73 -8.49
CA GLU A 801 -14.85 21.18 -9.06
C GLU A 801 -15.36 22.44 -8.36
N ARG A 802 -16.06 23.31 -9.11
CA ARG A 802 -16.78 24.49 -8.63
C ARG A 802 -18.27 24.34 -8.90
N VAL A 803 -19.10 24.98 -8.10
CA VAL A 803 -20.56 24.92 -8.27
C VAL A 803 -21.00 25.96 -9.29
N LEU A 804 -21.70 25.53 -10.34
CA LEU A 804 -22.54 26.37 -11.17
C LEU A 804 -24.00 26.16 -10.76
N SER A 805 -24.56 27.14 -10.05
CA SER A 805 -25.98 27.16 -9.70
C SER A 805 -26.79 27.70 -10.87
N VAL A 806 -27.74 26.91 -11.37
CA VAL A 806 -28.64 27.26 -12.47
C VAL A 806 -30.06 27.23 -11.91
N ALA A 807 -30.75 28.37 -11.90
CA ALA A 807 -32.05 28.56 -11.28
C ALA A 807 -33.11 28.99 -12.29
N GLY A 808 -34.22 28.27 -12.40
CA GLY A 808 -35.27 28.56 -13.36
C GLY A 808 -36.42 27.55 -13.33
N VAL A 809 -37.43 27.77 -14.17
CA VAL A 809 -38.49 26.78 -14.45
C VAL A 809 -37.94 25.61 -15.27
N ALA A 810 -38.68 24.50 -15.36
CA ALA A 810 -38.19 23.27 -15.97
C ALA A 810 -37.62 23.44 -17.39
N ASP A 811 -38.30 24.20 -18.25
CA ASP A 811 -37.83 24.44 -19.63
C ASP A 811 -36.62 25.38 -19.69
N ALA A 812 -36.52 26.34 -18.76
CA ALA A 812 -35.33 27.18 -18.64
C ALA A 812 -34.11 26.37 -18.19
N ILE A 813 -34.29 25.41 -17.28
CA ILE A 813 -33.24 24.48 -16.86
C ILE A 813 -32.82 23.52 -17.98
N HIS A 814 -33.78 23.01 -18.77
CA HIS A 814 -33.52 22.21 -19.98
C HIS A 814 -32.63 22.99 -20.97
N ILE A 815 -33.04 24.19 -21.37
CA ILE A 815 -32.32 25.02 -22.35
C ILE A 815 -30.94 25.44 -21.82
N ALA A 816 -30.84 25.87 -20.56
CA ALA A 816 -29.56 26.24 -19.95
C ALA A 816 -28.58 25.05 -19.91
N THR A 817 -29.07 23.85 -19.60
CA THR A 817 -28.24 22.62 -19.56
C THR A 817 -27.69 22.26 -20.94
N TYR A 818 -28.47 22.44 -22.01
CA TYR A 818 -28.01 22.21 -23.39
C TYR A 818 -26.84 23.13 -23.76
N TYR A 819 -26.96 24.44 -23.51
CA TYR A 819 -25.88 25.39 -23.80
C TYR A 819 -24.64 25.16 -22.92
N ILE A 820 -24.81 24.87 -21.62
CA ILE A 820 -23.70 24.52 -20.73
C ILE A 820 -22.99 23.26 -21.25
N GLY A 821 -23.73 22.21 -21.62
CA GLY A 821 -23.16 20.97 -22.11
C GLY A 821 -22.40 21.14 -23.42
N THR A 822 -22.92 21.94 -24.36
CA THR A 822 -22.24 22.31 -25.62
C THR A 822 -20.86 22.90 -25.32
N ILE A 823 -20.78 23.91 -24.44
CA ILE A 823 -19.53 24.58 -24.07
C ILE A 823 -18.55 23.63 -23.39
N LEU A 824 -19.04 22.67 -22.59
CA LEU A 824 -18.20 21.67 -21.92
C LEU A 824 -17.63 20.61 -22.87
N ILE A 825 -18.35 20.28 -23.95
CA ILE A 825 -17.87 19.40 -25.03
C ILE A 825 -16.75 20.12 -25.81
N GLU A 826 -17.01 21.33 -26.32
CA GLU A 826 -15.97 22.10 -27.05
C GLU A 826 -14.73 22.36 -26.18
N ALA A 827 -14.90 22.59 -24.87
CA ALA A 827 -13.79 22.78 -23.94
C ALA A 827 -13.01 21.48 -23.66
N GLN A 828 -13.66 20.30 -23.74
CA GLN A 828 -13.01 19.00 -23.63
C GLN A 828 -12.17 18.68 -24.87
N GLU A 829 -12.64 19.06 -26.07
CA GLU A 829 -11.90 18.91 -27.33
C GLU A 829 -10.70 19.85 -27.41
N ARG A 830 -10.87 21.10 -26.95
CA ARG A 830 -9.80 22.13 -26.98
C ARG A 830 -8.75 22.00 -25.87
N MET A 831 -9.01 21.23 -24.81
CA MET A 831 -8.05 20.96 -23.71
C MET A 831 -8.15 19.50 -23.22
N PRO A 832 -7.67 18.51 -24.00
CA PRO A 832 -7.83 17.08 -23.72
C PRO A 832 -6.87 16.52 -22.65
N SER A 833 -6.41 17.32 -21.69
CA SER A 833 -5.57 16.86 -20.57
C SER A 833 -5.70 17.76 -19.34
N SER A 834 -6.29 17.25 -18.26
CA SER A 834 -6.03 17.72 -16.89
C SER A 834 -6.64 16.75 -15.87
N SER A 835 -5.90 16.46 -14.81
CA SER A 835 -6.40 15.67 -13.66
C SER A 835 -7.50 16.44 -12.93
N HIS A 836 -8.60 15.75 -12.61
CA HIS A 836 -9.81 16.36 -12.04
C HIS A 836 -10.31 15.56 -10.84
N SER A 837 -9.82 15.88 -9.64
CA SER A 837 -10.37 15.33 -8.39
C SER A 837 -11.84 15.72 -8.27
N SER A 838 -12.72 14.72 -8.38
CA SER A 838 -14.17 14.87 -8.38
C SER A 838 -14.73 14.94 -6.96
N TYR A 839 -15.58 15.93 -6.69
CA TYR A 839 -16.25 16.06 -5.40
C TYR A 839 -17.11 14.84 -5.08
N ARG A 840 -17.05 14.40 -3.83
CA ARG A 840 -17.92 13.38 -3.24
C ARG A 840 -18.46 13.95 -1.92
N PRO A 841 -19.79 14.12 -1.74
CA PRO A 841 -20.36 14.44 -0.44
C PRO A 841 -19.89 13.41 0.57
N SER A 842 -19.19 13.87 1.61
CA SER A 842 -18.61 12.95 2.59
C SER A 842 -19.72 12.28 3.40
N SER A 843 -19.67 10.95 3.46
CA SER A 843 -20.20 10.17 4.56
C SER A 843 -19.09 10.00 5.58
N ASN A 844 -19.39 10.09 6.88
CA ASN A 844 -18.46 9.62 7.90
C ASN A 844 -18.48 8.08 7.92
N SER A 845 -17.91 7.49 6.87
CA SER A 845 -17.83 6.06 6.54
C SER A 845 -17.14 5.88 5.19
N SER A 846 -15.83 5.65 5.20
CA SER A 846 -15.05 5.35 3.99
C SER A 846 -15.33 3.93 3.48
N ARG A 847 -16.34 3.81 2.60
CA ARG A 847 -16.91 2.57 2.04
C ARG A 847 -15.89 1.58 1.45
N ARG A 848 -16.17 0.28 1.61
CA ARG A 848 -15.72 -0.81 0.71
C ARG A 848 -16.43 -0.69 -0.67
N PRO A 849 -15.81 -1.17 -1.77
CA PRO A 849 -16.49 -1.64 -2.96
C PRO A 849 -16.49 -3.18 -3.05
N THR A 850 -17.63 -3.77 -3.40
CA THR A 850 -17.74 -4.78 -4.46
C THR A 850 -18.91 -4.30 -5.31
N GLN A 851 -18.75 -4.09 -6.62
CA GLN A 851 -18.63 -5.11 -7.66
C GLN A 851 -19.94 -5.89 -7.87
N GLY A 852 -20.49 -5.68 -9.06
CA GLY A 852 -21.31 -6.60 -9.84
C GLY A 852 -21.07 -6.22 -11.31
N GLY A 853 -21.19 -7.10 -12.29
CA GLY A 853 -21.65 -8.49 -12.24
C GLY A 853 -22.66 -8.73 -13.36
N SER A 854 -22.38 -9.70 -14.25
CA SER A 854 -23.25 -10.06 -15.37
C SER A 854 -22.83 -11.41 -15.97
N SER A 855 -23.70 -12.23 -16.56
CA SER A 855 -24.98 -12.78 -16.04
C SER A 855 -25.48 -13.85 -17.02
N TYR A 856 -25.79 -15.07 -16.54
CA TYR A 856 -26.55 -16.06 -17.32
C TYR A 856 -27.10 -17.19 -16.43
N THR A 857 -28.43 -17.22 -16.20
CA THR A 857 -29.16 -18.37 -15.63
C THR A 857 -30.66 -18.30 -16.00
N PRO A 858 -31.29 -19.42 -16.39
CA PRO A 858 -32.74 -19.50 -16.52
C PRO A 858 -33.39 -20.33 -15.38
N GLY A 859 -34.30 -19.71 -14.62
CA GLY A 859 -35.43 -20.36 -13.92
C GLY A 859 -35.16 -21.32 -12.75
N TYR A 860 -35.63 -20.97 -11.55
CA TYR A 860 -36.83 -21.57 -10.92
C TYR A 860 -37.22 -20.77 -9.66
N SER A 861 -38.38 -21.03 -9.07
CA SER A 861 -39.01 -20.18 -8.02
C SER A 861 -39.08 -20.89 -6.66
N HIS A 862 -38.95 -20.15 -5.54
CA HIS A 862 -39.62 -20.44 -4.25
C HIS A 862 -39.64 -19.21 -3.30
N HIS A 863 -40.19 -19.37 -2.09
CA HIS A 863 -40.90 -18.30 -1.35
C HIS A 863 -40.12 -17.55 -0.23
N ILE A 864 -40.76 -16.45 0.23
CA ILE A 864 -40.30 -15.42 1.17
C ILE A 864 -40.45 -15.81 2.65
N HIS A 865 -39.51 -15.38 3.50
CA HIS A 865 -39.74 -14.85 4.87
C HIS A 865 -38.61 -13.86 5.23
N GLY A 866 -38.81 -12.95 6.20
CA GLY A 866 -37.84 -11.89 6.54
C GLY A 866 -37.90 -11.36 7.99
N PRO A 867 -36.87 -10.61 8.45
CA PRO A 867 -36.69 -10.23 9.87
C PRO A 867 -37.17 -8.80 10.25
N PRO A 868 -37.31 -8.47 11.56
CA PRO A 868 -37.89 -7.20 12.06
C PRO A 868 -36.88 -6.06 12.37
N HIS A 869 -37.41 -4.94 12.90
CA HIS A 869 -36.79 -3.62 13.07
C HIS A 869 -35.85 -3.43 14.29
N ASN A 870 -35.05 -2.36 14.23
CA ASN A 870 -34.14 -1.86 15.28
C ASN A 870 -34.60 -0.50 15.88
N ALA A 871 -34.08 -0.11 17.04
CA ALA A 871 -34.47 1.09 17.82
C ALA A 871 -33.39 2.22 17.83
N PRO A 872 -33.72 3.49 18.18
CA PRO A 872 -32.82 4.65 18.04
C PRO A 872 -31.93 4.96 19.26
N GLN A 873 -30.80 5.64 19.01
CA GLN A 873 -29.77 6.03 20.00
C GLN A 873 -30.01 7.43 20.61
N GLN A 874 -29.53 7.66 21.84
CA GLN A 874 -29.66 8.93 22.58
C GLN A 874 -28.52 9.93 22.31
N LEU A 875 -28.71 11.19 22.72
CA LEU A 875 -27.71 12.27 22.71
C LEU A 875 -27.15 12.52 24.12
N GLN A 876 -25.91 12.97 24.22
CA GLN A 876 -25.22 13.33 25.46
C GLN A 876 -24.92 14.84 25.54
N THR A 877 -24.37 15.31 26.67
CA THR A 877 -23.87 16.68 26.85
C THR A 877 -22.64 16.71 27.73
N GLN A 878 -21.61 17.47 27.32
CA GLN A 878 -20.39 17.73 28.08
C GLN A 878 -20.24 19.23 28.36
N GLN A 879 -19.52 19.57 29.43
CA GLN A 879 -19.19 20.94 29.82
C GLN A 879 -17.66 21.10 29.88
N ILE A 880 -17.14 22.24 29.41
CA ILE A 880 -15.74 22.64 29.55
C ILE A 880 -15.66 24.11 29.97
N TYR A 881 -14.60 24.50 30.68
CA TYR A 881 -14.33 25.89 31.08
C TYR A 881 -13.17 26.45 30.27
N ILE A 882 -13.27 27.72 29.88
CA ILE A 882 -12.30 28.39 29.00
C ILE A 882 -12.00 29.81 29.53
N PRO A 883 -10.73 30.22 29.65
CA PRO A 883 -10.36 31.57 30.08
C PRO A 883 -11.00 32.70 29.25
N ASN A 884 -11.41 33.77 29.93
CA ASN A 884 -12.13 34.91 29.36
C ASN A 884 -11.36 35.65 28.25
N ASP A 885 -10.04 35.66 28.32
CA ASP A 885 -9.12 36.26 27.34
C ASP A 885 -8.98 35.39 26.07
N LEU A 886 -9.03 34.06 26.21
CA LEU A 886 -8.86 33.12 25.10
C LEU A 886 -10.16 32.83 24.33
N VAL A 887 -11.34 33.00 24.93
CA VAL A 887 -12.63 32.67 24.27
C VAL A 887 -12.84 33.41 22.94
N GLY A 888 -12.22 34.58 22.75
CA GLY A 888 -12.27 35.34 21.50
C GLY A 888 -11.64 34.61 20.30
N CYS A 889 -10.61 33.78 20.51
CA CYS A 889 -9.92 33.04 19.44
C CYS A 889 -10.73 31.83 18.93
N ILE A 890 -11.66 31.34 19.77
CA ILE A 890 -12.66 30.29 19.48
C ILE A 890 -13.85 30.88 18.73
N ILE A 891 -14.42 31.99 19.22
CA ILE A 891 -15.59 32.61 18.60
C ILE A 891 -15.25 33.11 17.19
N GLY A 892 -14.13 33.82 17.05
CA GLY A 892 -13.70 34.44 15.80
C GLY A 892 -14.58 35.64 15.40
N LYS A 893 -14.13 36.43 14.42
CA LYS A 893 -14.89 37.61 13.94
C LYS A 893 -16.27 37.16 13.44
N GLY A 894 -17.33 37.78 13.96
CA GLY A 894 -18.73 37.44 13.62
C GLY A 894 -19.18 36.03 14.01
N GLY A 895 -18.49 35.34 14.93
CA GLY A 895 -18.81 33.95 15.30
C GLY A 895 -18.41 32.90 14.25
N SER A 896 -17.63 33.31 13.24
CA SER A 896 -17.21 32.45 12.12
C SER A 896 -16.55 31.15 12.57
N LYS A 897 -15.60 31.20 13.50
CA LYS A 897 -14.85 30.00 13.94
C LYS A 897 -15.63 29.10 14.89
N ILE A 898 -16.48 29.62 15.77
CA ILE A 898 -17.36 28.75 16.56
C ILE A 898 -18.44 28.09 15.69
N ASN A 899 -18.91 28.76 14.63
CA ASN A 899 -19.83 28.15 13.65
C ASN A 899 -19.15 27.08 12.79
N GLU A 900 -17.88 27.30 12.39
CA GLU A 900 -17.04 26.30 11.73
C GLU A 900 -16.84 25.06 12.60
N ILE A 901 -16.48 25.23 13.89
CA ILE A 901 -16.33 24.11 14.83
C ILE A 901 -17.67 23.37 15.04
N ARG A 902 -18.78 24.08 15.25
CA ARG A 902 -20.14 23.47 15.32
C ARG A 902 -20.47 22.64 14.08
N HIS A 903 -20.12 23.13 12.89
CA HIS A 903 -20.38 22.46 11.62
C HIS A 903 -19.49 21.22 11.44
N MET A 904 -18.18 21.35 11.69
CA MET A 904 -17.23 20.24 11.60
C MET A 904 -17.54 19.12 12.59
N SER A 905 -17.86 19.47 13.84
CA SER A 905 -18.11 18.47 14.89
C SER A 905 -19.54 17.93 14.90
N ALA A 906 -20.47 18.57 14.17
CA ALA A 906 -21.92 18.31 14.25
C ALA A 906 -22.45 18.27 15.71
N SER A 907 -21.99 19.21 16.55
CA SER A 907 -22.43 19.38 17.96
C SER A 907 -23.05 20.75 18.18
N GLN A 908 -24.07 20.82 19.04
CA GLN A 908 -24.61 22.08 19.54
C GLN A 908 -23.68 22.62 20.63
N ILE A 909 -22.87 23.63 20.28
CA ILE A 909 -21.91 24.26 21.21
C ILE A 909 -22.48 25.62 21.65
N LYS A 910 -22.77 25.78 22.94
CA LYS A 910 -23.24 27.03 23.57
C LYS A 910 -22.18 27.58 24.52
N ILE A 911 -21.65 28.76 24.21
CA ILE A 911 -20.76 29.52 25.09
C ILE A 911 -21.66 30.39 25.99
N MET A 912 -21.45 30.34 27.30
CA MET A 912 -22.24 31.08 28.28
C MET A 912 -21.63 32.48 28.52
N GLU A 913 -22.38 33.36 29.18
CA GLU A 913 -21.90 34.68 29.59
C GLU A 913 -20.94 34.58 30.79
N PRO A 914 -20.03 35.56 31.01
CA PRO A 914 -19.17 35.59 32.18
C PRO A 914 -19.96 35.48 33.50
N GLY A 915 -19.47 34.68 34.45
CA GLY A 915 -20.13 34.47 35.74
C GLY A 915 -21.30 33.49 35.75
N ALA A 916 -21.65 32.87 34.62
CA ALA A 916 -22.66 31.81 34.58
C ALA A 916 -22.14 30.52 35.23
N THR A 917 -22.45 30.32 36.51
CA THR A 917 -22.04 29.15 37.31
C THR A 917 -22.65 27.85 36.79
N GLY A 918 -21.80 26.86 36.51
CA GLY A 918 -22.23 25.48 36.24
C GLY A 918 -22.34 24.68 37.53
N VAL A 919 -23.21 23.66 37.55
CA VAL A 919 -23.20 22.64 38.62
C VAL A 919 -22.18 21.58 38.24
N GLY A 920 -21.11 21.45 39.03
CA GLY A 920 -20.09 20.42 38.82
C GLY A 920 -20.61 19.01 39.13
N PRO A 921 -19.88 17.94 38.74
CA PRO A 921 -20.32 16.54 38.94
C PRO A 921 -20.66 16.17 40.40
N ASN A 922 -20.09 16.89 41.37
CA ASN A 922 -20.29 16.68 42.81
C ASN A 922 -21.19 17.75 43.46
N GLY A 923 -21.96 18.52 42.69
CA GLY A 923 -22.93 19.51 43.21
C GLY A 923 -22.37 20.85 43.68
N ALA A 924 -21.05 21.06 43.67
CA ALA A 924 -20.42 22.34 43.95
C ALA A 924 -20.54 23.32 42.75
N PRO A 925 -20.62 24.64 42.99
CA PRO A 925 -20.61 25.64 41.92
C PRO A 925 -19.23 25.69 41.23
N GLY A 926 -19.22 25.49 39.91
CA GLY A 926 -18.03 25.51 39.07
C GLY A 926 -17.89 26.81 38.27
N GLY A 927 -16.66 27.33 38.23
CA GLY A 927 -16.25 28.52 37.47
C GLY A 927 -15.73 29.64 38.37
N GLY A 928 -14.45 29.99 38.23
CA GLY A 928 -13.90 31.23 38.80
C GLY A 928 -14.20 32.46 37.93
N GLU A 929 -14.04 33.67 38.47
CA GLU A 929 -14.35 34.93 37.75
C GLU A 929 -13.57 35.10 36.43
N GLY A 930 -12.45 34.38 36.27
CA GLY A 930 -11.63 34.38 35.06
C GLY A 930 -12.14 33.52 33.88
N GLU A 931 -13.17 32.70 34.05
CA GLU A 931 -13.54 31.66 33.06
C GLU A 931 -14.97 31.80 32.49
N ARG A 932 -15.22 31.15 31.35
CA ARG A 932 -16.56 30.91 30.78
C ARG A 932 -16.84 29.44 30.60
N LEU A 933 -18.04 29.04 30.98
CA LEU A 933 -18.62 27.74 30.69
C LEU A 933 -18.98 27.62 29.19
N VAL A 934 -18.59 26.51 28.57
CA VAL A 934 -19.01 26.09 27.24
C VAL A 934 -19.68 24.72 27.34
N VAL A 935 -20.92 24.63 26.88
CA VAL A 935 -21.77 23.44 26.90
C VAL A 935 -21.83 22.85 25.48
N ILE A 936 -21.63 21.54 25.36
CA ILE A 936 -21.51 20.82 24.08
C ILE A 936 -22.48 19.63 24.10
N THR A 937 -23.54 19.69 23.29
CA THR A 937 -24.58 18.65 23.19
C THR A 937 -24.53 17.97 21.83
N GLY A 938 -24.53 16.64 21.79
CA GLY A 938 -24.35 15.86 20.56
C GLY A 938 -24.27 14.35 20.78
N GLN A 939 -23.90 13.60 19.75
CA GLN A 939 -23.46 12.21 19.91
C GLN A 939 -22.06 12.15 20.56
N PRO A 940 -21.66 11.08 21.27
CA PRO A 940 -20.38 11.03 21.99
C PRO A 940 -19.16 11.38 21.12
N ALA A 941 -19.08 10.82 19.90
CA ALA A 941 -18.02 11.14 18.95
C ALA A 941 -18.05 12.61 18.48
N ASN A 942 -19.24 13.17 18.24
CA ASN A 942 -19.43 14.57 17.87
C ASN A 942 -18.97 15.52 19.01
N ILE A 943 -19.19 15.13 20.26
CA ILE A 943 -18.76 15.87 21.44
C ILE A 943 -17.23 15.81 21.57
N GLN A 944 -16.62 14.62 21.47
CA GLN A 944 -15.17 14.46 21.49
C GLN A 944 -14.49 15.28 20.39
N MET A 945 -15.03 15.27 19.17
CA MET A 945 -14.53 16.08 18.05
C MET A 945 -14.67 17.59 18.30
N ALA A 946 -15.78 18.05 18.89
CA ALA A 946 -15.96 19.45 19.29
C ALA A 946 -14.91 19.88 20.32
N VAL A 947 -14.70 19.06 21.36
CA VAL A 947 -13.73 19.30 22.43
C VAL A 947 -12.30 19.37 21.87
N GLN A 948 -11.91 18.45 20.99
CA GLN A 948 -10.59 18.46 20.32
C GLN A 948 -10.37 19.72 19.48
N LEU A 949 -11.35 20.13 18.67
CA LEU A 949 -11.25 21.35 17.85
C LEU A 949 -11.14 22.62 18.69
N LEU A 950 -11.84 22.68 19.83
CA LEU A 950 -11.76 23.80 20.78
C LEU A 950 -10.38 23.86 21.45
N TYR A 951 -9.86 22.74 21.97
CA TYR A 951 -8.52 22.72 22.57
C TYR A 951 -7.39 22.99 21.58
N HIS A 952 -7.46 22.43 20.37
CA HIS A 952 -6.47 22.70 19.32
C HIS A 952 -6.42 24.19 18.96
N ARG A 953 -7.58 24.87 18.94
CA ARG A 953 -7.64 26.31 18.67
C ARG A 953 -7.09 27.17 19.83
N LEU A 954 -7.30 26.75 21.08
CA LEU A 954 -6.69 27.40 22.26
C LEU A 954 -5.16 27.31 22.22
N GLU A 955 -4.63 26.11 21.96
CA GLU A 955 -3.18 25.88 21.94
C GLU A 955 -2.49 26.65 20.79
N GLN A 956 -3.11 26.73 19.61
CA GLN A 956 -2.63 27.60 18.52
C GLN A 956 -2.48 29.07 18.94
N GLU A 957 -3.46 29.63 19.66
CA GLU A 957 -3.41 31.04 20.08
C GLU A 957 -2.41 31.25 21.22
N LYS A 958 -2.29 30.30 22.15
CA LYS A 958 -1.29 30.30 23.23
C LYS A 958 0.13 30.26 22.69
N GLN A 959 0.42 29.41 21.70
CA GLN A 959 1.74 29.37 21.04
C GLN A 959 2.05 30.67 20.29
N LYS A 960 1.03 31.30 19.69
CA LYS A 960 1.15 32.62 19.04
C LYS A 960 1.44 33.74 20.05
N GLN A 961 0.80 33.73 21.22
CA GLN A 961 1.08 34.67 22.31
C GLN A 961 2.51 34.49 22.87
N LEU A 962 2.96 33.25 23.08
CA LEU A 962 4.32 32.93 23.51
C LEU A 962 5.38 33.45 22.52
N ARG A 963 5.18 33.25 21.22
CA ARG A 963 6.07 33.79 20.17
C ARG A 963 6.10 35.32 20.16
N ALA A 964 4.95 35.98 20.36
CA ALA A 964 4.86 37.44 20.44
C ALA A 964 5.61 37.99 21.68
N GLN A 965 5.49 37.33 22.84
CA GLN A 965 6.24 37.69 24.03
C GLN A 965 7.76 37.53 23.82
N GLN A 966 8.22 36.41 23.26
CA GLN A 966 9.63 36.17 22.94
C GLN A 966 10.21 37.21 21.96
N GLN A 967 9.43 37.65 20.98
CA GLN A 967 9.82 38.74 20.07
C GLN A 967 9.87 40.10 20.77
N SER A 968 8.94 40.39 21.70
CA SER A 968 8.97 41.64 22.48
C SER A 968 10.17 41.75 23.42
N SER A 969 10.68 40.63 23.96
CA SER A 969 11.88 40.59 24.79
C SER A 969 13.21 40.68 24.02
N ALA A 970 13.19 40.67 22.68
CA ALA A 970 14.39 40.63 21.84
C ALA A 970 14.77 42.00 21.22
N SER A 971 14.07 43.08 21.58
CA SER A 971 14.37 44.44 21.10
C SER A 971 15.28 45.18 22.09
N PRO A 972 16.45 45.71 21.68
CA PRO A 972 17.27 46.55 22.56
C PRO A 972 16.58 47.85 22.95
N SER A 973 16.82 48.32 24.17
CA SER A 973 16.50 49.69 24.59
C SER A 973 17.45 50.69 23.91
N ASN A 974 16.88 51.70 23.24
CA ASN A 974 17.55 52.97 22.97
C ASN A 974 17.67 53.80 24.26
#